data_AF-A0A4P7CU22-F1
#
_entry.id   AF-A0A4P7CU22-F1
#
_cell.length_a   1.000
_cell.length_b   1.000
_cell.length_c   1.000
_cell.angle_alpha   90.00
_cell.angle_beta   90.00
_cell.angle_gamma   90.00
#
_symmetry.space_group_name_H-M   'P 1'
#
loop_
_entity.id
_entity.type
_entity.pdbx_description
1 polymer ?
#
loop_
_entity_poly.entity_id
_entity_poly.type
_entity_poly.pdbx_seq_one_letter_code
_entity_poly.pdbx_strand_id
1 'polypeptide(L)'
;MPIRNIPGGNITYYLILYDDQGRERPEVDGTMLSAAVTARLAAAQEPITDVFVCSHGWQGDVPAAIDQYDRWIGAMAQCDTDLAAMEARDPDFNPMVVGVHWPSLPWGIETVPAGSAASGAASTTPGTGVLSPGTNADDALDTLAAQIGGDGAVRAALQRIFDHADTAQDTNLPPGVLADFETLFASSGLRTGSAGGRPGADQDGFDPQAIIDEMTHEPGSAASTASSTASAGAPHVLGIVSAIKDAVLAPLRQLSFWTMKDRARRFGEGGAHALLGAMQNASATARFHLMGHSFGCIAVSGMVAGENTTSAIPALHRPIDSLFLVQGALSLWSYAADVPFAPGTPGYFARILDNALVCGPLLTTQSRWDTAVGKFYPLGAAAKGQFLLGAEAFPKYGGVGAFGIQGASLTVPLTLGPVDTRYDFSEAHVFNFDASGVIRNGSGPAGAHSDIAHPEVAHAFWSAALAGVAANASSAARRGAEGVTTLGPPVVEPPKGMPPPRSGLLDIDDAAPMMGDAQAVQRGGLLDIAEDATVESGLGNALPATGAPPAAAGQSGSGNASPATGAPPAAAGQSGSDDTSPSTAAPSATAAQSSSGAANPPPAGTRWINAEFEDMAPGDALAKGQWYTLAFGVDVTADPHAAARAIFEERGVFAPDETSIALTVQIDTDDFDVSGQTASMRVPPSGKGYTKARFDLAPRKEGPCTLKATILKAGQFIQQIDLTFDVGQAGGATAQVATRGRALDGLAALQPRDLSLLIYPGAAGDYECVLCGAVATHVRLPLNAGLIDAYIQSARASLMKVVLYQDATNQYVFQGGIDVPQDALDKALPIMADAGARLMNTLFFGAGAGDDVRSVGNTLRQLGTRPDLQLKIQIVAQTLPVPWPLLYLGDVSGDTPYSWDNFLGMRHIIEQIPLQNPMAVTEPEIASTPSLNVSLNLNAGIDAAMGIDVVASQRAFWQARAGTTVLDRENGGDFIKALRNAQTPDQILYLYCHAVSKGLTEAGGPGASCIELTDGLISLDDLKLRAPTDTRLAGKPLVFINACESAEMSPTFYDGFAPYFMDKGARGVIGTECKTPALFAKAWADRFFDTFLAGEPLGKVMLDLRKSFLSSHRNPLGLLYAVHCDADTRIDPALQAAQAITVTQAAQAPQATQAPQAPQAPQAPQVAQTPQAPQAAQAPQAPKAGDAPAAAHGAP
;
A
#
# COMPACT_ATOMS: atom_id res chain seq x y z
N MET A 1 -17.00 -20.41 22.46
CA MET A 1 -16.40 -21.61 21.85
C MET A 1 -14.97 -21.25 21.47
N PRO A 2 -13.99 -21.70 22.27
CA PRO A 2 -12.62 -21.17 22.21
C PRO A 2 -11.62 -22.08 21.46
N ILE A 3 -12.09 -23.22 20.94
CA ILE A 3 -11.39 -23.92 19.86
C ILE A 3 -11.63 -23.11 18.59
N ARG A 4 -10.55 -22.65 17.97
CA ARG A 4 -10.57 -21.80 16.76
C ARG A 4 -10.12 -22.61 15.55
N ASN A 5 -10.76 -22.39 14.42
CA ASN A 5 -10.39 -22.98 13.13
C ASN A 5 -9.61 -21.93 12.31
N ILE A 6 -8.52 -22.36 11.65
CA ILE A 6 -7.74 -21.48 10.78
C ILE A 6 -8.54 -21.15 9.50
N PRO A 7 -8.74 -19.87 9.13
CA PRO A 7 -9.44 -19.52 7.89
C PRO A 7 -8.78 -20.15 6.65
N GLY A 8 -9.55 -20.90 5.86
CA GLY A 8 -9.07 -21.56 4.65
C GLY A 8 -8.34 -22.89 4.85
N GLY A 9 -8.26 -23.42 6.09
CA GLY A 9 -7.62 -24.71 6.38
C GLY A 9 -8.40 -25.56 7.38
N ASN A 10 -7.97 -26.82 7.54
CA ASN A 10 -8.59 -27.79 8.46
C ASN A 10 -7.89 -27.89 9.83
N ILE A 11 -6.95 -26.99 10.13
CA ILE A 11 -6.24 -26.94 11.42
C ILE A 11 -7.07 -26.16 12.46
N THR A 12 -7.01 -26.62 13.72
CA THR A 12 -7.64 -25.97 14.86
C THR A 12 -6.66 -25.75 16.02
N TYR A 13 -6.90 -24.73 16.83
CA TYR A 13 -6.09 -24.44 18.03
C TYR A 13 -6.96 -24.00 19.21
N TYR A 14 -6.43 -24.18 20.42
CA TYR A 14 -7.06 -23.74 21.66
C TYR A 14 -6.52 -22.35 22.03
N LEU A 15 -7.39 -21.36 22.26
CA LEU A 15 -6.97 -20.01 22.67
C LEU A 15 -7.33 -19.75 24.14
N ILE A 16 -6.37 -19.94 25.05
CA ILE A 16 -6.57 -19.72 26.49
C ILE A 16 -6.37 -18.24 26.81
N LEU A 17 -7.35 -17.62 27.45
CA LEU A 17 -7.34 -16.20 27.80
C LEU A 17 -6.98 -15.99 29.28
N TYR A 18 -6.09 -15.05 29.55
CA TYR A 18 -5.70 -14.66 30.91
C TYR A 18 -6.07 -13.21 31.22
N ASP A 19 -6.10 -12.85 32.51
CA ASP A 19 -6.22 -11.47 32.97
C ASP A 19 -4.86 -10.79 33.22
N ASP A 20 -4.89 -9.53 33.63
CA ASP A 20 -3.72 -8.69 33.90
C ASP A 20 -2.88 -9.16 35.11
N GLN A 21 -3.44 -10.08 35.91
CA GLN A 21 -2.80 -10.75 37.04
C GLN A 21 -2.30 -12.16 36.68
N GLY A 22 -2.45 -12.58 35.41
CA GLY A 22 -2.02 -13.90 34.94
C GLY A 22 -2.92 -15.05 35.40
N ARG A 23 -4.18 -14.78 35.75
CA ARG A 23 -5.19 -15.82 36.07
C ARG A 23 -5.98 -16.16 34.82
N GLU A 24 -6.30 -17.43 34.62
CA GLU A 24 -7.14 -17.87 33.51
C GLU A 24 -8.57 -17.31 33.67
N ARG A 25 -9.14 -16.87 32.55
CA ARG A 25 -10.50 -16.35 32.46
C ARG A 25 -11.46 -17.50 32.13
N PRO A 26 -12.55 -17.70 32.88
CA PRO A 26 -13.52 -18.75 32.58
C PRO A 26 -14.30 -18.44 31.29
N GLU A 27 -14.69 -19.51 30.59
CA GLU A 27 -15.64 -19.47 29.49
C GLU A 27 -17.05 -19.02 29.94
N VAL A 28 -17.92 -18.74 28.96
CA VAL A 28 -19.29 -18.26 29.20
C VAL A 28 -20.16 -19.25 30.01
N ASP A 29 -19.81 -20.54 30.01
CA ASP A 29 -20.45 -21.59 30.81
C ASP A 29 -19.79 -21.82 32.19
N GLY A 30 -18.74 -21.06 32.52
CA GLY A 30 -17.98 -21.19 33.76
C GLY A 30 -16.87 -22.26 33.74
N THR A 31 -16.64 -22.92 32.60
CA THR A 31 -15.51 -23.87 32.45
C THR A 31 -14.17 -23.14 32.25
N MET A 32 -13.06 -23.86 32.42
CA MET A 32 -11.71 -23.39 32.12
C MET A 32 -11.18 -24.13 30.89
N LEU A 33 -10.57 -23.42 29.95
CA LEU A 33 -10.05 -24.03 28.72
C LEU A 33 -8.81 -24.88 29.00
N SER A 34 -7.97 -24.50 29.97
CA SER A 34 -6.87 -25.34 30.46
C SER A 34 -7.35 -26.71 30.95
N ALA A 35 -8.54 -26.80 31.54
CA ALA A 35 -9.14 -28.07 31.97
C ALA A 35 -9.57 -28.93 30.77
N ALA A 36 -10.05 -28.32 29.67
CA ALA A 36 -10.34 -29.04 28.44
C ALA A 36 -9.07 -29.47 27.69
N VAL A 37 -8.04 -28.63 27.65
CA VAL A 37 -6.72 -28.93 27.06
C VAL A 37 -6.03 -30.07 27.82
N THR A 38 -6.03 -30.03 29.16
CA THR A 38 -5.48 -31.12 29.98
C THR A 38 -6.33 -32.39 29.88
N ALA A 39 -7.67 -32.30 29.80
CA ALA A 39 -8.51 -33.47 29.52
C ALA A 39 -8.23 -34.08 28.14
N ARG A 40 -7.96 -33.27 27.10
CA ARG A 40 -7.57 -33.73 25.76
C ARG A 40 -6.22 -34.43 25.75
N LEU A 41 -5.26 -33.95 26.56
CA LEU A 41 -3.94 -34.56 26.74
C LEU A 41 -3.99 -35.88 27.52
N ALA A 42 -4.85 -35.97 28.53
CA ALA A 42 -5.05 -37.18 29.34
C ALA A 42 -5.93 -38.26 28.64
N ALA A 43 -6.50 -37.96 27.47
CA ALA A 43 -7.33 -38.88 26.72
C ALA A 43 -6.50 -40.00 26.06
N ALA A 44 -6.71 -41.24 26.48
CA ALA A 44 -6.03 -42.42 25.93
C ALA A 44 -6.56 -42.88 24.54
N GLN A 45 -7.49 -42.15 23.94
CA GLN A 45 -7.95 -42.34 22.56
C GLN A 45 -7.38 -41.20 21.71
N GLU A 46 -6.73 -41.54 20.60
CA GLU A 46 -5.99 -40.58 19.76
C GLU A 46 -5.08 -39.68 20.62
N PRO A 47 -4.04 -40.24 21.28
CA PRO A 47 -3.16 -39.47 22.17
C PRO A 47 -2.47 -38.34 21.40
N ILE A 48 -2.26 -37.20 22.04
CA ILE A 48 -1.46 -36.10 21.49
C ILE A 48 0.03 -36.43 21.65
N THR A 49 0.79 -36.33 20.56
CA THR A 49 2.24 -36.57 20.56
C THR A 49 3.05 -35.29 20.74
N ASP A 50 2.53 -34.15 20.31
CA ASP A 50 3.24 -32.86 20.29
C ASP A 50 2.28 -31.73 20.65
N VAL A 51 2.74 -30.83 21.52
CA VAL A 51 2.02 -29.62 21.94
C VAL A 51 2.82 -28.39 21.53
N PHE A 52 2.30 -27.65 20.56
CA PHE A 52 2.84 -26.39 20.10
C PHE A 52 2.19 -25.25 20.86
N VAL A 53 2.95 -24.54 21.68
CA VAL A 53 2.45 -23.42 22.49
C VAL A 53 2.98 -22.10 21.93
N CYS A 54 2.08 -21.19 21.59
CA CYS A 54 2.42 -19.91 20.99
C CYS A 54 2.02 -18.74 21.92
N SER A 55 2.90 -17.74 22.07
CA SER A 55 2.61 -16.50 22.79
C SER A 55 2.87 -15.26 21.93
N HIS A 56 1.83 -14.43 21.79
CA HIS A 56 1.84 -13.20 20.99
C HIS A 56 2.70 -12.07 21.59
N GLY A 57 3.00 -11.08 20.74
CA GLY A 57 3.81 -9.93 21.10
C GLY A 57 3.14 -8.88 22.00
N TRP A 58 3.80 -7.71 22.10
CA TRP A 58 3.18 -6.50 22.65
C TRP A 58 2.07 -5.99 21.71
N GLN A 59 1.12 -5.20 22.23
CA GLN A 59 -0.03 -4.67 21.47
C GLN A 59 -1.07 -5.74 21.02
N GLY A 60 -1.12 -6.89 21.69
CA GLY A 60 -2.16 -7.91 21.50
C GLY A 60 -3.36 -7.74 22.45
N ASP A 61 -4.50 -7.34 21.91
CA ASP A 61 -5.82 -7.68 22.48
C ASP A 61 -6.32 -9.00 21.92
N VAL A 62 -7.53 -9.42 22.28
CA VAL A 62 -8.05 -10.73 21.85
C VAL A 62 -8.16 -10.82 20.31
N PRO A 63 -8.74 -9.86 19.58
CA PRO A 63 -8.68 -9.80 18.11
C PRO A 63 -7.26 -9.76 17.50
N ALA A 64 -6.34 -8.95 18.02
CA ALA A 64 -4.99 -8.83 17.46
C ALA A 64 -4.14 -10.10 17.67
N ALA A 65 -4.27 -10.73 18.85
CA ALA A 65 -3.65 -12.02 19.12
C ALA A 65 -4.21 -13.12 18.21
N ILE A 66 -5.53 -13.11 17.96
CA ILE A 66 -6.20 -14.01 17.02
C ILE A 66 -5.61 -13.87 15.60
N ASP A 67 -5.47 -12.66 15.06
CA ASP A 67 -4.87 -12.47 13.73
C ASP A 67 -3.41 -12.98 13.67
N GLN A 68 -2.60 -12.69 14.69
CA GLN A 68 -1.21 -13.15 14.73
C GLN A 68 -1.13 -14.69 14.79
N TYR A 69 -2.02 -15.35 15.55
CA TYR A 69 -2.10 -16.82 15.60
C TYR A 69 -2.66 -17.42 14.31
N ASP A 70 -3.76 -16.87 13.76
CA ASP A 70 -4.39 -17.38 12.54
C ASP A 70 -3.40 -17.32 11.36
N ARG A 71 -2.58 -16.26 11.24
CA ARG A 71 -1.50 -16.15 10.24
C ARG A 71 -0.31 -17.07 10.51
N TRP A 72 0.20 -17.11 11.76
CA TRP A 72 1.36 -17.94 12.10
C TRP A 72 1.07 -19.44 11.97
N ILE A 73 -0.06 -19.90 12.51
CA ILE A 73 -0.47 -21.30 12.44
C ILE A 73 -0.85 -21.66 11.00
N GLY A 74 -1.41 -20.72 10.22
CA GLY A 74 -1.58 -20.85 8.78
C GLY A 74 -0.27 -21.08 8.01
N ALA A 75 0.81 -20.38 8.36
CA ALA A 75 2.13 -20.62 7.78
C ALA A 75 2.69 -21.99 8.17
N MET A 76 2.55 -22.42 9.44
CA MET A 76 2.92 -23.77 9.88
C MET A 76 2.12 -24.87 9.16
N ALA A 77 0.86 -24.60 8.82
CA ALA A 77 -0.03 -25.53 8.11
C ALA A 77 0.37 -25.76 6.64
N GLN A 78 1.14 -24.85 6.04
CA GLN A 78 1.54 -24.88 4.62
C GLN A 78 2.89 -25.57 4.40
N CYS A 79 3.55 -26.02 5.47
CA CYS A 79 4.82 -26.75 5.42
C CYS A 79 4.58 -28.26 5.23
N ASP A 80 3.92 -28.67 4.13
CA ASP A 80 3.54 -30.07 3.85
C ASP A 80 4.71 -31.06 4.00
N THR A 81 5.90 -30.67 3.53
CA THR A 81 7.13 -31.47 3.63
C THR A 81 7.57 -31.72 5.08
N ASP A 82 7.39 -30.74 5.97
CA ASP A 82 7.74 -30.86 7.39
C ASP A 82 6.70 -31.71 8.15
N LEU A 83 5.41 -31.55 7.83
CA LEU A 83 4.34 -32.39 8.36
C LEU A 83 4.57 -33.86 7.97
N ALA A 84 4.82 -34.14 6.69
CA ALA A 84 5.17 -35.47 6.22
C ALA A 84 6.48 -36.02 6.86
N ALA A 85 7.44 -35.15 7.21
CA ALA A 85 8.64 -35.56 7.94
C ALA A 85 8.36 -35.89 9.43
N MET A 86 7.43 -35.19 10.07
CA MET A 86 6.97 -35.51 11.44
C MET A 86 6.24 -36.86 11.47
N GLU A 87 5.33 -37.09 10.51
CA GLU A 87 4.57 -38.36 10.34
C GLU A 87 5.48 -39.55 9.99
N ALA A 88 6.42 -39.37 9.03
CA ALA A 88 7.36 -40.42 8.63
C ALA A 88 8.34 -40.81 9.75
N ARG A 89 8.58 -39.90 10.71
CA ARG A 89 9.40 -40.14 11.91
C ARG A 89 8.58 -40.80 13.04
N ASP A 90 7.30 -40.46 13.15
CA ASP A 90 6.44 -40.82 14.27
C ASP A 90 5.02 -41.17 13.74
N PRO A 91 4.74 -42.45 13.43
CA PRO A 91 3.49 -42.85 12.77
C PRO A 91 2.20 -42.63 13.59
N ASP A 92 2.33 -42.32 14.89
CA ASP A 92 1.22 -41.92 15.76
C ASP A 92 1.09 -40.38 15.88
N PHE A 93 1.82 -39.61 15.06
CA PHE A 93 1.90 -38.13 15.13
C PHE A 93 0.52 -37.45 15.14
N ASN A 94 0.29 -36.66 16.17
CA ASN A 94 -0.98 -36.02 16.46
C ASN A 94 -0.72 -34.70 17.21
N PRO A 95 -0.53 -33.58 16.48
CA PRO A 95 -0.18 -32.30 17.06
C PRO A 95 -1.39 -31.57 17.66
N MET A 96 -1.18 -30.84 18.75
CA MET A 96 -2.14 -29.91 19.33
C MET A 96 -1.52 -28.52 19.45
N VAL A 97 -2.22 -27.50 18.97
CA VAL A 97 -1.76 -26.10 19.05
C VAL A 97 -2.53 -25.34 20.13
N VAL A 98 -1.80 -24.60 20.97
CA VAL A 98 -2.33 -23.79 22.08
C VAL A 98 -1.78 -22.37 21.99
N GLY A 99 -2.64 -21.41 21.65
CA GLY A 99 -2.34 -19.99 21.79
C GLY A 99 -2.66 -19.54 23.23
N VAL A 100 -1.76 -18.75 23.83
CA VAL A 100 -2.03 -18.12 25.13
C VAL A 100 -2.15 -16.60 24.99
N HIS A 101 -3.30 -16.05 25.32
CA HIS A 101 -3.53 -14.60 25.34
C HIS A 101 -3.31 -14.03 26.74
N TRP A 102 -2.59 -12.92 26.81
CA TRP A 102 -2.40 -12.12 28.01
C TRP A 102 -2.60 -10.64 27.65
N PRO A 103 -3.19 -9.79 28.52
CA PRO A 103 -3.49 -8.40 28.15
C PRO A 103 -2.22 -7.58 27.86
N SER A 104 -1.81 -7.52 26.59
CA SER A 104 -0.57 -6.88 26.14
C SER A 104 -0.81 -5.68 25.24
N LEU A 105 -2.00 -5.49 24.68
CA LEU A 105 -2.44 -4.17 24.24
C LEU A 105 -2.79 -3.34 25.46
N PRO A 106 -2.09 -2.20 25.70
CA PRO A 106 -2.64 -1.21 26.59
C PRO A 106 -4.03 -0.85 26.07
N TRP A 107 -5.05 -0.98 26.92
CA TRP A 107 -6.41 -0.50 26.66
C TRP A 107 -7.18 -1.18 25.49
N GLY A 108 -6.94 -2.46 25.23
CA GLY A 108 -7.55 -3.21 24.11
C GLY A 108 -8.97 -3.75 24.31
N ILE A 109 -9.53 -4.41 23.27
CA ILE A 109 -10.83 -5.09 23.35
C ILE A 109 -10.62 -6.50 23.94
N GLU A 110 -10.81 -6.58 25.25
CA GLU A 110 -10.63 -7.80 26.04
C GLU A 110 -11.79 -8.81 25.93
N THR A 111 -12.59 -8.79 24.86
CA THR A 111 -13.77 -9.66 24.68
C THR A 111 -13.72 -10.45 23.38
N VAL A 112 -14.01 -11.75 23.46
CA VAL A 112 -14.11 -12.62 22.27
C VAL A 112 -15.33 -12.22 21.42
N PRO A 113 -15.18 -11.98 20.11
CA PRO A 113 -16.32 -11.73 19.22
C PRO A 113 -17.34 -12.89 19.23
N ALA A 114 -18.61 -12.55 19.46
CA ALA A 114 -19.69 -13.53 19.66
C ALA A 114 -20.27 -14.05 18.34
N GLY A 115 -19.55 -14.97 17.67
CA GLY A 115 -20.07 -15.73 16.54
C GLY A 115 -18.99 -16.28 15.61
N SER A 116 -18.90 -17.60 15.48
CA SER A 116 -17.97 -18.26 14.55
C SER A 116 -18.52 -19.63 14.13
N ALA A 117 -19.53 -19.61 13.27
CA ALA A 117 -20.03 -20.77 12.53
C ALA A 117 -20.60 -20.32 11.19
N ALA A 118 -19.87 -20.61 10.10
CA ALA A 118 -20.32 -20.56 8.70
C ALA A 118 -20.99 -19.27 8.17
N SER A 119 -20.23 -18.19 8.03
CA SER A 119 -20.39 -17.24 6.90
C SER A 119 -19.11 -16.42 6.67
N GLY A 120 -18.79 -16.08 5.42
CA GLY A 120 -17.67 -15.20 5.09
C GLY A 120 -17.96 -13.72 5.40
N ALA A 121 -16.91 -12.90 5.39
CA ALA A 121 -16.91 -11.46 5.71
C ALA A 121 -17.30 -11.11 7.16
N ALA A 122 -16.31 -11.18 8.06
CA ALA A 122 -16.41 -10.67 9.44
C ALA A 122 -15.05 -10.12 9.93
N SER A 123 -14.56 -9.05 9.31
CA SER A 123 -13.36 -8.33 9.74
C SER A 123 -13.65 -7.46 10.97
N THR A 124 -13.53 -8.04 12.17
CA THR A 124 -13.63 -7.28 13.43
C THR A 124 -12.37 -6.46 13.67
N THR A 125 -12.53 -5.15 13.82
CA THR A 125 -11.44 -4.20 14.11
C THR A 125 -10.65 -4.59 15.36
N PRO A 126 -9.32 -4.74 15.30
CA PRO A 126 -8.46 -4.85 16.49
C PRO A 126 -8.46 -3.56 17.33
N GLY A 127 -8.17 -3.69 18.61
CA GLY A 127 -8.56 -2.71 19.64
C GLY A 127 -8.16 -1.26 19.42
N THR A 128 -9.15 -0.38 19.51
CA THR A 128 -8.98 1.08 19.63
C THR A 128 -8.44 1.43 21.01
N GLY A 129 -7.12 1.51 21.17
CA GLY A 129 -6.50 1.94 22.42
C GLY A 129 -6.94 3.35 22.83
N VAL A 130 -7.12 3.59 24.12
CA VAL A 130 -7.84 4.76 24.71
C VAL A 130 -7.16 6.13 24.52
N LEU A 131 -5.95 6.18 23.93
CA LEU A 131 -5.38 7.43 23.39
C LEU A 131 -5.94 7.78 21.99
N SER A 132 -6.93 7.03 21.48
CA SER A 132 -7.67 7.35 20.26
C SER A 132 -8.62 8.54 20.46
N PRO A 133 -8.78 9.43 19.46
CA PRO A 133 -9.75 10.51 19.50
C PRO A 133 -11.18 9.97 19.66
N GLY A 134 -11.99 10.68 20.46
CA GLY A 134 -13.37 10.28 20.77
C GLY A 134 -13.53 9.56 22.11
N THR A 135 -12.44 9.09 22.71
CA THR A 135 -12.47 8.61 24.11
C THR A 135 -12.52 9.81 25.08
N ASN A 136 -13.33 9.71 26.12
CA ASN A 136 -13.44 10.74 27.16
C ASN A 136 -12.15 10.82 27.99
N ALA A 137 -11.68 12.03 28.27
CA ALA A 137 -10.41 12.27 28.97
C ALA A 137 -10.40 11.70 30.40
N ASP A 138 -11.55 11.67 31.08
CA ASP A 138 -11.67 11.05 32.40
C ASP A 138 -11.54 9.51 32.33
N ASP A 139 -12.26 8.86 31.41
CA ASP A 139 -12.18 7.39 31.21
C ASP A 139 -10.76 6.95 30.79
N ALA A 140 -10.02 7.85 30.13
CA ALA A 140 -8.60 7.69 29.88
C ALA A 140 -7.76 7.76 31.16
N LEU A 141 -7.89 8.80 31.98
CA LEU A 141 -7.09 8.93 33.20
C LEU A 141 -7.38 7.83 34.23
N ASP A 142 -8.64 7.36 34.34
CA ASP A 142 -9.02 6.22 35.18
C ASP A 142 -8.39 4.90 34.69
N THR A 143 -8.42 4.63 33.39
CA THR A 143 -7.92 3.34 32.88
C THR A 143 -6.38 3.30 32.77
N LEU A 144 -5.69 4.44 32.67
CA LEU A 144 -4.22 4.51 32.87
C LEU A 144 -3.86 4.30 34.34
N ALA A 145 -4.64 4.87 35.27
CA ALA A 145 -4.43 4.65 36.69
C ALA A 145 -4.58 3.17 37.04
N ALA A 146 -5.62 2.50 36.53
CA ALA A 146 -5.84 1.06 36.70
C ALA A 146 -4.65 0.20 36.24
N GLN A 147 -3.98 0.56 35.13
CA GLN A 147 -2.83 -0.19 34.62
C GLN A 147 -1.53 0.00 35.42
N ILE A 148 -1.37 1.14 36.09
CA ILE A 148 -0.17 1.46 36.89
C ILE A 148 -0.30 0.98 38.34
N GLY A 149 -1.48 1.12 38.97
CA GLY A 149 -1.67 0.70 40.37
C GLY A 149 -3.10 0.79 40.93
N GLY A 150 -4.02 1.43 40.22
CA GLY A 150 -5.46 1.45 40.54
C GLY A 150 -5.86 2.38 41.69
N ASP A 151 -4.94 3.18 42.24
CA ASP A 151 -5.24 4.10 43.34
C ASP A 151 -5.54 5.55 42.87
N GLY A 152 -6.25 6.30 43.74
CA GLY A 152 -6.66 7.67 43.43
C GLY A 152 -5.52 8.70 43.43
N ALA A 153 -4.36 8.39 44.00
CA ALA A 153 -3.18 9.25 43.92
C ALA A 153 -2.47 9.10 42.57
N VAL A 154 -2.41 7.88 42.02
CA VAL A 154 -1.97 7.61 40.63
C VAL A 154 -2.84 8.37 39.63
N ARG A 155 -4.17 8.27 39.72
CA ARG A 155 -5.07 9.03 38.81
C ARG A 155 -4.87 10.55 38.94
N ALA A 156 -4.66 11.05 40.15
CA ALA A 156 -4.43 12.48 40.39
C ALA A 156 -3.04 12.95 39.91
N ALA A 157 -2.00 12.11 40.00
CA ALA A 157 -0.67 12.38 39.45
C ALA A 157 -0.70 12.39 37.93
N LEU A 158 -1.41 11.44 37.31
CA LEU A 158 -1.64 11.42 35.87
C LEU A 158 -2.36 12.70 35.38
N GLN A 159 -3.45 13.10 36.04
CA GLN A 159 -4.14 14.36 35.73
C GLN A 159 -3.16 15.53 35.71
N ARG A 160 -2.35 15.71 36.76
CA ARG A 160 -1.35 16.80 36.86
C ARG A 160 -0.28 16.74 35.77
N ILE A 161 0.17 15.56 35.38
CA ILE A 161 1.13 15.37 34.28
C ILE A 161 0.51 15.77 32.93
N PHE A 162 -0.74 15.39 32.66
CA PHE A 162 -1.45 15.79 31.43
C PHE A 162 -1.79 17.29 31.42
N ASP A 163 -2.31 17.84 32.52
CA ASP A 163 -2.58 19.28 32.70
C ASP A 163 -1.31 20.13 32.48
N HIS A 164 -0.15 19.64 32.94
CA HIS A 164 1.13 20.28 32.71
C HIS A 164 1.58 20.13 31.24
N ALA A 165 1.47 18.94 30.66
CA ALA A 165 1.85 18.70 29.27
C ALA A 165 1.02 19.55 28.28
N ASP A 166 -0.25 19.82 28.59
CA ASP A 166 -1.13 20.72 27.82
C ASP A 166 -0.77 22.21 27.93
N THR A 167 0.02 22.60 28.94
CA THR A 167 0.38 24.01 29.22
C THR A 167 1.87 24.33 29.09
N ALA A 168 2.73 23.30 29.02
CA ALA A 168 4.19 23.42 28.99
C ALA A 168 4.70 24.26 27.81
N GLN A 169 5.60 25.21 28.11
CA GLN A 169 6.25 26.11 27.14
C GLN A 169 7.73 25.79 26.91
N ASP A 170 8.30 24.90 27.74
CA ASP A 170 9.65 24.36 27.62
C ASP A 170 9.69 22.95 28.26
N THR A 171 10.85 22.30 28.19
CA THR A 171 11.04 20.89 28.55
C THR A 171 11.58 20.66 29.98
N ASN A 172 11.58 21.67 30.84
CA ASN A 172 12.02 21.52 32.24
C ASN A 172 10.82 21.14 33.13
N LEU A 173 10.84 19.94 33.72
CA LEU A 173 9.78 19.49 34.61
C LEU A 173 9.84 20.23 35.95
N PRO A 174 8.74 20.88 36.39
CA PRO A 174 8.70 21.52 37.71
C PRO A 174 8.70 20.46 38.83
N PRO A 175 9.21 20.75 40.04
CA PRO A 175 9.36 19.77 41.12
C PRO A 175 8.09 19.01 41.52
N GLY A 176 6.90 19.59 41.33
CA GLY A 176 5.63 18.89 41.55
C GLY A 176 5.38 17.77 40.54
N VAL A 177 5.69 18.00 39.26
CA VAL A 177 5.51 17.02 38.18
C VAL A 177 6.57 15.92 38.26
N LEU A 178 7.79 16.25 38.70
CA LEU A 178 8.79 15.23 39.06
C LEU A 178 8.30 14.32 40.18
N ALA A 179 7.72 14.87 41.25
CA ALA A 179 7.12 14.09 42.34
C ALA A 179 5.88 13.26 41.89
N ASP A 180 5.14 13.74 40.89
CA ASP A 180 4.06 12.97 40.26
C ASP A 180 4.61 11.77 39.48
N PHE A 181 5.69 11.95 38.70
CA PHE A 181 6.38 10.83 38.05
C PHE A 181 7.00 9.83 39.04
N GLU A 182 7.60 10.31 40.14
CA GLU A 182 8.07 9.45 41.23
C GLU A 182 6.92 8.63 41.83
N THR A 183 5.73 9.24 42.00
CA THR A 183 4.52 8.56 42.49
C THR A 183 4.08 7.44 41.54
N LEU A 184 4.07 7.69 40.22
CA LEU A 184 3.74 6.66 39.23
C LEU A 184 4.75 5.52 39.21
N PHE A 185 6.04 5.82 39.28
CA PHE A 185 7.09 4.80 39.35
C PHE A 185 6.98 3.96 40.63
N ALA A 186 6.69 4.58 41.78
CA ALA A 186 6.47 3.88 43.04
C ALA A 186 5.25 2.95 43.00
N SER A 187 4.09 3.42 42.51
CA SER A 187 2.87 2.59 42.42
C SER A 187 2.99 1.48 41.37
N SER A 188 3.79 1.65 40.31
CA SER A 188 3.97 0.65 39.23
C SER A 188 4.55 -0.70 39.68
N GLY A 189 5.15 -0.80 40.87
CA GLY A 189 5.86 -2.00 41.32
C GLY A 189 7.14 -2.35 40.52
N LEU A 190 7.53 -1.49 39.58
CA LEU A 190 8.82 -1.54 38.91
C LEU A 190 9.96 -1.28 39.91
N ARG A 191 11.17 -1.64 39.51
CA ARG A 191 12.39 -1.36 40.27
C ARG A 191 13.50 -0.98 39.30
N THR A 192 14.43 -0.15 39.74
CA THR A 192 15.71 0.00 39.04
C THR A 192 16.55 -1.27 39.23
N GLY A 193 17.47 -1.53 38.30
CA GLY A 193 18.31 -2.72 38.31
C GLY A 193 19.60 -2.52 37.52
N SER A 194 19.87 -3.43 36.59
CA SER A 194 21.08 -3.42 35.75
C SER A 194 20.82 -4.23 34.46
N ALA A 195 21.80 -4.30 33.55
CA ALA A 195 21.68 -5.07 32.31
C ALA A 195 21.39 -6.59 32.49
N GLY A 196 21.57 -7.13 33.70
CA GLY A 196 21.17 -8.51 34.08
C GLY A 196 19.84 -8.62 34.84
N GLY A 197 19.11 -7.52 35.02
CA GLY A 197 17.86 -7.47 35.78
C GLY A 197 16.69 -8.24 35.16
N ARG A 198 15.60 -8.41 35.95
CA ARG A 198 14.33 -8.93 35.41
C ARG A 198 13.82 -8.03 34.28
N PRO A 199 13.12 -8.54 33.26
CA PRO A 199 12.40 -7.72 32.29
C PRO A 199 11.53 -6.65 32.97
N GLY A 200 11.75 -5.37 32.65
CA GLY A 200 11.09 -4.22 33.30
C GLY A 200 11.85 -3.65 34.50
N ALA A 201 12.95 -4.28 34.91
CA ALA A 201 13.97 -3.77 35.83
C ALA A 201 15.39 -4.03 35.27
N ASP A 202 15.51 -4.11 33.94
CA ASP A 202 16.76 -4.30 33.21
C ASP A 202 17.45 -2.96 32.81
N GLN A 203 17.07 -1.87 33.49
CA GLN A 203 17.54 -0.49 33.32
C GLN A 203 18.23 0.06 34.60
N ASP A 204 19.20 0.97 34.43
CA ASP A 204 19.96 1.59 35.55
C ASP A 204 19.13 2.54 36.44
N GLY A 205 18.02 3.10 35.95
CA GLY A 205 17.32 4.20 36.63
C GLY A 205 15.97 4.59 36.02
N PHE A 206 15.24 5.46 36.71
CA PHE A 206 14.15 6.26 36.16
C PHE A 206 14.37 7.71 36.56
N ASP A 207 14.65 8.56 35.57
CA ASP A 207 14.87 9.99 35.73
C ASP A 207 14.03 10.70 34.65
N PRO A 208 12.86 11.26 35.00
CA PRO A 208 11.96 11.88 34.03
C PRO A 208 12.57 13.05 33.27
N GLN A 209 13.51 13.79 33.89
CA GLN A 209 14.18 14.90 33.21
C GLN A 209 15.25 14.38 32.25
N ALA A 210 16.06 13.41 32.65
CA ALA A 210 17.06 12.82 31.75
C ALA A 210 16.41 12.19 30.50
N ILE A 211 15.26 11.52 30.64
CA ILE A 211 14.48 10.97 29.51
C ILE A 211 14.06 12.08 28.52
N ILE A 212 13.77 13.28 29.02
CA ILE A 212 13.40 14.46 28.21
C ILE A 212 14.62 15.16 27.62
N ASP A 213 15.72 15.21 28.35
CA ASP A 213 16.98 15.81 27.90
C ASP A 213 17.62 14.96 26.77
N GLU A 214 17.60 13.63 26.89
CA GLU A 214 18.03 12.71 25.81
C GLU A 214 17.11 12.77 24.58
N MET A 215 15.82 13.07 24.77
CA MET A 215 14.86 13.34 23.68
C MET A 215 15.14 14.65 22.93
N THR A 216 15.88 15.60 23.51
CA THR A 216 16.07 16.95 22.95
C THR A 216 17.48 17.26 22.46
N HIS A 217 18.51 16.51 22.87
CA HIS A 217 19.92 16.84 22.57
C HIS A 217 20.48 16.27 21.25
N GLU A 218 19.72 15.45 20.52
CA GLU A 218 20.14 14.82 19.26
C GLU A 218 19.70 15.65 18.02
N PRO A 219 20.61 16.33 17.29
CA PRO A 219 20.30 17.12 16.09
C PRO A 219 20.00 16.21 14.88
N GLY A 220 18.86 15.52 14.96
CA GLY A 220 18.40 14.51 14.02
C GLY A 220 17.29 13.60 14.57
N SER A 221 17.04 13.60 15.89
CA SER A 221 16.11 12.66 16.54
C SER A 221 14.82 13.28 17.10
N ALA A 222 14.54 14.56 16.80
CA ALA A 222 13.33 15.31 17.22
C ALA A 222 11.97 14.75 16.71
N ALA A 223 11.94 13.51 16.22
CA ALA A 223 10.75 12.73 15.87
C ALA A 223 10.76 11.30 16.44
N SER A 224 11.83 10.82 17.09
CA SER A 224 12.00 9.39 17.44
C SER A 224 11.54 8.96 18.84
N THR A 225 11.38 9.90 19.76
CA THR A 225 11.00 9.63 21.16
C THR A 225 9.51 9.88 21.44
N ALA A 226 8.78 10.28 20.39
CA ALA A 226 7.31 10.24 20.30
C ALA A 226 6.77 8.99 19.54
N SER A 227 7.65 8.12 19.02
CA SER A 227 7.26 6.97 18.17
C SER A 227 7.34 5.59 18.85
N SER A 228 7.43 5.52 20.19
CA SER A 228 7.33 4.26 20.96
C SER A 228 5.89 3.72 21.07
N THR A 229 4.98 4.22 20.22
CA THR A 229 3.53 3.95 20.20
C THR A 229 3.02 3.34 18.88
N ALA A 230 3.90 3.01 17.93
CA ALA A 230 3.50 2.64 16.57
C ALA A 230 4.04 1.26 16.10
N SER A 231 3.36 0.20 16.52
CA SER A 231 3.43 -1.14 15.88
C SER A 231 2.01 -1.72 15.73
N ALA A 232 1.27 -1.21 14.75
CA ALA A 232 -0.09 -1.64 14.34
C ALA A 232 -1.17 -1.61 15.45
N GLY A 233 -1.80 -0.44 15.68
CA GLY A 233 -3.00 -0.37 16.53
C GLY A 233 -3.59 1.04 16.75
N ALA A 234 -2.74 2.08 16.85
CA ALA A 234 -3.19 3.45 17.09
C ALA A 234 -3.04 4.34 15.84
N PRO A 235 -4.09 5.07 15.39
CA PRO A 235 -3.93 6.09 14.36
C PRO A 235 -3.31 7.37 14.98
N HIS A 236 -2.22 7.86 14.41
CA HIS A 236 -1.72 9.21 14.71
C HIS A 236 -2.69 10.25 14.13
N VAL A 237 -3.64 10.67 14.97
CA VAL A 237 -4.55 11.80 14.71
C VAL A 237 -4.11 12.97 15.58
N LEU A 238 -4.27 14.19 15.06
CA LEU A 238 -3.62 15.43 15.50
C LEU A 238 -2.10 15.41 15.22
N GLY A 239 -1.47 16.45 14.66
CA GLY A 239 -1.99 17.80 14.39
C GLY A 239 -1.67 18.75 15.55
N ILE A 240 -0.43 19.24 15.57
CA ILE A 240 0.09 20.24 16.52
C ILE A 240 -0.20 19.90 18.00
N VAL A 241 0.06 18.65 18.40
CA VAL A 241 0.64 18.42 19.72
C VAL A 241 2.07 18.98 19.67
N SER A 242 2.43 19.85 20.61
CA SER A 242 3.77 20.45 20.59
C SER A 242 4.83 19.39 20.88
N ALA A 243 6.01 19.49 20.26
CA ALA A 243 7.15 18.62 20.58
C ALA A 243 7.53 18.68 22.08
N ILE A 244 7.17 19.77 22.76
CA ILE A 244 7.28 19.94 24.21
C ILE A 244 6.28 19.06 24.96
N LYS A 245 4.98 19.06 24.60
CA LYS A 245 3.98 18.15 25.17
C LYS A 245 4.38 16.68 24.94
N ASP A 246 4.87 16.37 23.73
CA ASP A 246 5.36 15.03 23.42
C ASP A 246 6.60 14.64 24.24
N ALA A 247 7.50 15.59 24.53
CA ALA A 247 8.60 15.39 25.45
C ALA A 247 8.12 15.15 26.90
N VAL A 248 7.27 16.03 27.45
CA VAL A 248 6.72 15.89 28.81
C VAL A 248 6.02 14.56 29.02
N LEU A 249 5.40 13.97 27.98
CA LEU A 249 4.74 12.65 28.07
C LEU A 249 5.66 11.45 27.78
N ALA A 250 6.92 11.66 27.36
CA ALA A 250 7.86 10.56 27.08
C ALA A 250 8.14 9.65 28.29
N PRO A 251 8.31 10.14 29.53
CA PRO A 251 8.48 9.27 30.70
C PRO A 251 7.25 8.39 31.00
N LEU A 252 6.02 8.79 30.64
CA LEU A 252 4.84 7.92 30.74
C LEU A 252 4.92 6.74 29.76
N ARG A 253 5.33 7.01 28.50
CA ARG A 253 5.56 5.94 27.50
C ARG A 253 6.65 4.97 27.96
N GLN A 254 7.70 5.49 28.61
CA GLN A 254 8.79 4.71 29.16
C GLN A 254 8.36 3.80 30.33
N LEU A 255 7.55 4.33 31.26
CA LEU A 255 6.94 3.53 32.34
C LEU A 255 6.02 2.43 31.79
N SER A 256 5.22 2.73 30.76
CA SER A 256 4.33 1.76 30.11
C SER A 256 5.12 0.58 29.51
N PHE A 257 6.18 0.87 28.75
CA PHE A 257 7.07 -0.15 28.18
C PHE A 257 7.64 -1.11 29.23
N TRP A 258 8.17 -0.60 30.35
CA TRP A 258 8.68 -1.44 31.43
C TRP A 258 7.58 -2.23 32.16
N THR A 259 6.41 -1.62 32.37
CA THR A 259 5.24 -2.28 32.99
C THR A 259 4.76 -3.47 32.16
N MET A 260 4.79 -3.35 30.82
CA MET A 260 4.43 -4.43 29.91
C MET A 260 5.48 -5.54 29.86
N LYS A 261 6.78 -5.22 29.93
CA LYS A 261 7.85 -6.23 30.08
C LYS A 261 7.71 -7.03 31.39
N ASP A 262 7.41 -6.37 32.51
CA ASP A 262 7.17 -7.09 33.77
C ASP A 262 5.84 -7.87 33.76
N ARG A 263 4.78 -7.37 33.11
CA ARG A 263 3.53 -8.13 32.93
C ARG A 263 3.77 -9.41 32.14
N ALA A 264 4.51 -9.35 31.02
CA ALA A 264 4.89 -10.52 30.22
C ALA A 264 5.64 -11.56 31.07
N ARG A 265 6.58 -11.10 31.91
CA ARG A 265 7.31 -11.94 32.87
C ARG A 265 6.39 -12.55 33.92
N ARG A 266 5.54 -11.77 34.60
CA ARG A 266 4.61 -12.24 35.64
C ARG A 266 3.61 -13.26 35.10
N PHE A 267 3.08 -13.03 33.91
CA PHE A 267 2.23 -13.99 33.21
C PHE A 267 2.99 -15.28 32.89
N GLY A 268 4.19 -15.16 32.32
CA GLY A 268 5.06 -16.29 31.98
C GLY A 268 5.41 -17.16 33.17
N GLU A 269 6.08 -16.58 34.17
CA GLU A 269 6.55 -17.28 35.38
C GLU A 269 5.41 -17.77 36.28
N GLY A 270 4.23 -17.16 36.17
CA GLY A 270 3.01 -17.50 36.89
C GLY A 270 2.06 -18.42 36.10
N GLY A 271 0.99 -17.83 35.54
CA GLY A 271 -0.12 -18.56 34.93
C GLY A 271 0.27 -19.46 33.75
N ALA A 272 1.25 -19.05 32.94
CA ALA A 272 1.73 -19.86 31.83
C ALA A 272 2.58 -21.05 32.34
N HIS A 273 3.49 -20.85 33.29
CA HIS A 273 4.26 -21.93 33.91
C HIS A 273 3.34 -22.98 34.57
N ALA A 274 2.30 -22.52 35.27
CA ALA A 274 1.29 -23.39 35.87
C ALA A 274 0.53 -24.22 34.81
N LEU A 275 0.18 -23.62 33.66
CA LEU A 275 -0.40 -24.33 32.52
C LEU A 275 0.57 -25.37 31.93
N LEU A 276 1.85 -25.03 31.74
CA LEU A 276 2.85 -25.98 31.23
C LEU A 276 3.02 -27.18 32.17
N GLY A 277 3.13 -26.92 33.47
CA GLY A 277 3.15 -27.98 34.50
C GLY A 277 1.89 -28.84 34.47
N ALA A 278 0.70 -28.24 34.31
CA ALA A 278 -0.56 -28.98 34.21
C ALA A 278 -0.62 -29.86 32.95
N MET A 279 -0.17 -29.36 31.79
CA MET A 279 -0.10 -30.12 30.55
C MET A 279 0.93 -31.26 30.61
N GLN A 280 2.10 -31.04 31.22
CA GLN A 280 3.10 -32.10 31.46
C GLN A 280 2.61 -33.19 32.43
N ASN A 281 1.74 -32.84 33.39
CA ASN A 281 1.08 -33.83 34.25
C ASN A 281 -0.03 -34.60 33.52
N ALA A 282 -0.75 -33.94 32.61
CA ALA A 282 -1.84 -34.55 31.84
C ALA A 282 -1.33 -35.58 30.80
N SER A 283 -0.17 -35.34 30.19
CA SER A 283 0.51 -36.33 29.34
C SER A 283 1.99 -36.46 29.69
N ALA A 284 2.38 -37.66 30.11
CA ALA A 284 3.77 -38.02 30.38
C ALA A 284 4.60 -38.28 29.11
N THR A 285 3.96 -38.40 27.94
CA THR A 285 4.60 -38.76 26.66
C THR A 285 4.61 -37.64 25.62
N ALA A 286 3.64 -36.72 25.65
CA ALA A 286 3.57 -35.62 24.67
C ALA A 286 4.81 -34.71 24.74
N ARG A 287 5.26 -34.20 23.60
CA ARG A 287 6.37 -33.26 23.47
C ARG A 287 5.87 -31.82 23.59
N PHE A 288 6.73 -30.89 23.99
CA PHE A 288 6.37 -29.49 24.21
C PHE A 288 7.30 -28.56 23.44
N HIS A 289 6.73 -27.84 22.46
CA HIS A 289 7.43 -26.94 21.56
C HIS A 289 6.89 -25.53 21.77
N LEU A 290 7.68 -24.64 22.35
CA LEU A 290 7.25 -23.29 22.74
C LEU A 290 7.78 -22.24 21.77
N MET A 291 6.93 -21.31 21.35
CA MET A 291 7.34 -20.12 20.60
C MET A 291 6.76 -18.83 21.18
N GLY A 292 7.60 -17.81 21.30
CA GLY A 292 7.19 -16.43 21.53
C GLY A 292 7.53 -15.52 20.35
N HIS A 293 6.75 -14.45 20.18
CA HIS A 293 7.12 -13.27 19.39
C HIS A 293 7.31 -12.06 20.30
N SER A 294 8.31 -11.19 20.07
CA SER A 294 8.42 -9.90 20.77
C SER A 294 8.42 -10.04 22.31
N PHE A 295 7.46 -9.46 23.04
CA PHE A 295 7.28 -9.71 24.49
C PHE A 295 6.72 -11.10 24.82
N GLY A 296 6.07 -11.78 23.89
CA GLY A 296 5.75 -13.20 23.97
C GLY A 296 7.00 -14.06 24.18
N CYS A 297 8.18 -13.62 23.72
CA CYS A 297 9.46 -14.26 24.06
C CYS A 297 9.76 -14.19 25.56
N ILE A 298 9.40 -13.10 26.25
CA ILE A 298 9.49 -13.00 27.72
C ILE A 298 8.50 -13.97 28.37
N ALA A 299 7.26 -14.03 27.85
CA ALA A 299 6.22 -14.92 28.37
C ALA A 299 6.61 -16.41 28.26
N VAL A 300 7.07 -16.89 27.11
CA VAL A 300 7.54 -18.29 26.99
C VAL A 300 8.82 -18.56 27.77
N SER A 301 9.71 -17.57 27.92
CA SER A 301 10.89 -17.73 28.78
C SER A 301 10.49 -17.90 30.25
N GLY A 302 9.55 -17.09 30.75
CA GLY A 302 8.97 -17.27 32.08
C GLY A 302 8.23 -18.61 32.22
N MET A 303 7.47 -19.00 31.19
CA MET A 303 6.73 -20.27 31.13
C MET A 303 7.66 -21.49 31.28
N VAL A 304 8.88 -21.41 30.76
CA VAL A 304 9.92 -22.44 30.99
C VAL A 304 10.58 -22.28 32.35
N ALA A 305 10.93 -21.05 32.75
CA ALA A 305 11.86 -20.78 33.84
C ALA A 305 11.26 -20.68 35.25
N GLY A 306 9.93 -20.57 35.37
CA GLY A 306 9.17 -20.49 36.64
C GLY A 306 9.49 -19.28 37.49
N GLU A 307 8.85 -19.12 38.65
CA GLU A 307 9.23 -18.06 39.59
C GLU A 307 10.60 -18.32 40.24
N ASN A 308 11.43 -17.26 40.37
CA ASN A 308 12.71 -17.32 41.07
C ASN A 308 12.57 -17.08 42.60
N THR A 309 11.46 -17.53 43.19
CA THR A 309 11.06 -17.27 44.59
C THR A 309 10.71 -18.55 45.35
N THR A 310 10.99 -18.56 46.66
CA THR A 310 11.03 -19.79 47.48
C THR A 310 9.68 -20.43 47.86
N SER A 311 8.56 -19.95 47.31
CA SER A 311 7.22 -20.55 47.48
C SER A 311 6.23 -20.01 46.45
N ALA A 312 5.70 -20.87 45.57
CA ALA A 312 4.25 -20.99 45.28
C ALA A 312 3.97 -22.06 44.22
N ILE A 313 4.71 -22.04 43.11
CA ILE A 313 4.43 -22.85 41.91
C ILE A 313 5.45 -24.01 41.84
N PRO A 314 5.02 -25.27 41.59
CA PRO A 314 5.94 -26.38 41.37
C PRO A 314 6.79 -26.18 40.11
N ALA A 315 8.06 -26.60 40.17
CA ALA A 315 8.91 -26.67 38.97
C ALA A 315 8.35 -27.68 37.95
N LEU A 316 8.68 -27.48 36.67
CA LEU A 316 8.30 -28.39 35.59
C LEU A 316 8.75 -29.84 35.86
N HIS A 317 7.93 -30.78 35.44
CA HIS A 317 8.17 -32.22 35.64
C HIS A 317 9.26 -32.75 34.70
N ARG A 318 9.50 -32.06 33.59
CA ARG A 318 10.57 -32.32 32.63
C ARG A 318 10.92 -31.05 31.82
N PRO A 319 12.12 -30.98 31.22
CA PRO A 319 12.43 -30.01 30.18
C PRO A 319 11.41 -30.03 29.03
N ILE A 320 11.32 -28.93 28.29
CA ILE A 320 10.59 -28.86 27.02
C ILE A 320 11.49 -29.28 25.84
N ASP A 321 10.87 -29.63 24.72
CA ASP A 321 11.53 -30.28 23.58
C ASP A 321 12.15 -29.28 22.58
N SER A 322 11.58 -28.08 22.42
CA SER A 322 12.25 -26.94 21.76
C SER A 322 11.66 -25.59 22.17
N LEU A 323 12.45 -24.52 22.04
CA LEU A 323 12.05 -23.14 22.34
C LEU A 323 12.45 -22.20 21.19
N PHE A 324 11.56 -21.35 20.71
CA PHE A 324 11.82 -20.39 19.65
C PHE A 324 11.45 -18.95 20.06
N LEU A 325 12.40 -18.03 19.92
CA LEU A 325 12.23 -16.61 20.22
C LEU A 325 12.27 -15.80 18.93
N VAL A 326 11.12 -15.51 18.32
CA VAL A 326 11.08 -14.76 17.05
C VAL A 326 11.03 -13.27 17.33
N GLN A 327 12.04 -12.54 16.84
CA GLN A 327 12.23 -11.10 17.06
C GLN A 327 12.09 -10.70 18.54
N GLY A 328 12.88 -11.35 19.40
CA GLY A 328 12.76 -11.22 20.85
C GLY A 328 13.00 -9.81 21.39
N ALA A 329 11.96 -9.21 21.96
CA ALA A 329 12.02 -7.90 22.63
C ALA A 329 12.39 -8.05 24.12
N LEU A 330 13.50 -8.74 24.37
CA LEU A 330 14.16 -8.94 25.66
C LEU A 330 15.67 -8.77 25.52
N SER A 331 16.39 -8.56 26.64
CA SER A 331 17.82 -8.22 26.62
C SER A 331 18.64 -9.30 25.92
N LEU A 332 19.57 -8.90 25.03
CA LEU A 332 20.55 -9.82 24.44
C LEU A 332 21.35 -10.59 25.50
N TRP A 333 21.50 -10.01 26.70
CA TRP A 333 22.16 -10.59 27.86
C TRP A 333 21.26 -11.51 28.71
N SER A 334 19.97 -11.69 28.37
CA SER A 334 19.02 -12.42 29.22
C SER A 334 19.41 -13.88 29.51
N TYR A 335 20.26 -14.50 28.69
CA TYR A 335 20.74 -15.88 28.87
C TYR A 335 22.24 -15.97 29.18
N ALA A 336 22.92 -14.84 29.41
CA ALA A 336 24.36 -14.83 29.62
C ALA A 336 24.74 -15.50 30.96
N ALA A 337 25.80 -16.31 30.96
CA ALA A 337 26.31 -16.91 32.21
C ALA A 337 26.91 -15.85 33.16
N ASP A 338 27.46 -14.76 32.59
CA ASP A 338 27.83 -13.53 33.29
C ASP A 338 27.57 -12.34 32.36
N VAL A 339 26.97 -11.26 32.87
CA VAL A 339 26.64 -10.08 32.07
C VAL A 339 27.82 -9.10 32.09
N PRO A 340 28.45 -8.77 30.94
CA PRO A 340 29.68 -7.96 30.92
C PRO A 340 29.58 -6.57 31.59
N PHE A 341 28.36 -6.02 31.65
CA PHE A 341 28.04 -4.72 32.24
C PHE A 341 27.52 -4.80 33.69
N ALA A 342 27.45 -6.01 34.27
CA ALA A 342 27.17 -6.25 35.68
C ALA A 342 27.94 -7.49 36.20
N PRO A 343 29.30 -7.51 36.16
CA PRO A 343 30.08 -8.72 36.38
C PRO A 343 29.79 -9.43 37.71
N GLY A 344 29.70 -10.76 37.66
CA GLY A 344 29.19 -11.60 38.75
C GLY A 344 27.65 -11.71 38.79
N THR A 345 26.94 -11.23 37.76
CA THR A 345 25.48 -11.30 37.65
C THR A 345 25.12 -12.08 36.38
N PRO A 346 24.47 -13.27 36.48
CA PRO A 346 23.96 -13.96 35.30
C PRO A 346 22.77 -13.22 34.70
N GLY A 347 22.50 -13.47 33.43
CA GLY A 347 21.29 -13.04 32.75
C GLY A 347 20.05 -13.64 33.40
N TYR A 348 18.95 -12.90 33.45
CA TYR A 348 17.76 -13.28 34.22
C TYR A 348 17.20 -14.67 33.89
N PHE A 349 17.24 -15.08 32.62
CA PHE A 349 16.81 -16.39 32.11
C PHE A 349 17.96 -17.38 31.88
N ALA A 350 19.21 -17.09 32.29
CA ALA A 350 20.35 -18.02 32.21
C ALA A 350 20.03 -19.37 32.86
N ARG A 351 19.22 -19.36 33.92
CA ARG A 351 18.67 -20.55 34.61
C ARG A 351 17.94 -21.55 33.70
N ILE A 352 17.50 -21.16 32.50
CA ILE A 352 16.95 -22.06 31.48
C ILE A 352 18.06 -22.97 30.92
N LEU A 353 19.25 -22.42 30.68
CA LEU A 353 20.42 -23.16 30.20
C LEU A 353 21.11 -23.90 31.35
N ASP A 354 21.33 -23.23 32.49
CA ASP A 354 22.05 -23.80 33.64
C ASP A 354 21.38 -25.08 34.19
N ASN A 355 20.04 -25.13 34.16
CA ASN A 355 19.25 -26.28 34.61
C ASN A 355 18.76 -27.17 33.44
N ALA A 356 19.21 -26.92 32.21
CA ALA A 356 18.82 -27.64 30.98
C ALA A 356 17.30 -27.81 30.82
N LEU A 357 16.53 -26.72 30.99
CA LEU A 357 15.06 -26.71 30.92
C LEU A 357 14.50 -26.83 29.48
N VAL A 358 15.38 -26.82 28.47
CA VAL A 358 15.10 -27.20 27.08
C VAL A 358 16.03 -28.37 26.73
N CYS A 359 15.52 -29.50 26.26
CA CYS A 359 16.35 -30.68 25.92
C CYS A 359 16.75 -30.75 24.45
N GLY A 360 16.00 -30.12 23.55
CA GLY A 360 16.38 -29.87 22.16
C GLY A 360 16.94 -28.45 21.95
N PRO A 361 16.82 -27.88 20.74
CA PRO A 361 17.40 -26.59 20.41
C PRO A 361 16.58 -25.41 20.95
N LEU A 362 17.29 -24.37 21.39
CA LEU A 362 16.77 -23.02 21.64
C LEU A 362 17.14 -22.15 20.42
N LEU A 363 16.13 -21.76 19.65
CA LEU A 363 16.26 -20.92 18.47
C LEU A 363 15.93 -19.46 18.79
N THR A 364 16.56 -18.53 18.09
CA THR A 364 16.11 -17.13 18.03
C THR A 364 16.35 -16.53 16.65
N THR A 365 15.48 -15.61 16.21
CA THR A 365 15.75 -14.79 15.01
C THR A 365 16.30 -13.43 15.38
N GLN A 366 17.13 -12.87 14.49
CA GLN A 366 17.46 -11.45 14.42
C GLN A 366 17.17 -10.91 13.01
N SER A 367 16.82 -9.64 12.87
CA SER A 367 16.76 -8.98 11.55
C SER A 367 17.20 -7.53 11.61
N ARG A 368 18.06 -7.11 10.66
CA ARG A 368 18.44 -5.70 10.49
C ARG A 368 17.28 -4.78 10.08
N TRP A 369 16.16 -5.36 9.67
CA TRP A 369 14.94 -4.66 9.27
C TRP A 369 13.93 -4.53 10.42
N ASP A 370 14.13 -5.24 11.53
CA ASP A 370 13.40 -5.00 12.77
C ASP A 370 13.94 -3.72 13.42
N THR A 371 13.30 -2.59 13.13
CA THR A 371 13.67 -1.32 13.74
C THR A 371 13.07 -1.13 15.13
N ALA A 372 12.00 -1.85 15.49
CA ALA A 372 11.46 -1.86 16.85
C ALA A 372 12.51 -2.33 17.86
N VAL A 373 13.10 -3.51 17.62
CA VAL A 373 14.12 -4.10 18.48
C VAL A 373 15.51 -3.55 18.18
N GLY A 374 15.80 -3.20 16.91
CA GLY A 374 17.09 -2.65 16.50
C GLY A 374 17.37 -1.21 16.96
N LYS A 375 16.34 -0.36 17.10
CA LYS A 375 16.50 1.06 17.46
C LYS A 375 15.79 1.44 18.75
N PHE A 376 14.54 1.01 18.94
CA PHE A 376 13.72 1.50 20.05
C PHE A 376 13.87 0.67 21.34
N TYR A 377 14.19 -0.64 21.27
CA TYR A 377 14.50 -1.42 22.47
C TYR A 377 15.72 -0.86 23.26
N PRO A 378 16.86 -0.50 22.63
CA PRO A 378 17.96 0.16 23.33
C PRO A 378 17.56 1.48 24.00
N LEU A 379 16.83 2.35 23.27
CA LEU A 379 16.33 3.62 23.81
C LEU A 379 15.37 3.40 24.97
N GLY A 380 14.53 2.37 24.91
CA GLY A 380 13.61 1.96 25.98
C GLY A 380 14.26 1.24 27.17
N ALA A 381 15.58 1.02 27.16
CA ALA A 381 16.32 0.34 28.24
C ALA A 381 17.48 1.19 28.80
N ALA A 382 17.98 2.16 28.04
CA ALA A 382 18.94 3.15 28.48
C ALA A 382 18.25 4.35 29.17
N ALA A 383 19.03 5.08 29.96
CA ALA A 383 18.72 6.44 30.43
C ALA A 383 20.00 7.32 30.46
N LYS A 384 21.05 6.86 29.74
CA LYS A 384 22.36 7.49 29.52
C LYS A 384 22.94 6.95 28.20
N GLY A 385 23.06 7.80 27.20
CA GLY A 385 23.46 7.46 25.83
C GLY A 385 24.81 6.75 25.73
N GLN A 386 24.78 5.43 25.60
CA GLN A 386 25.95 4.56 25.43
C GLN A 386 25.78 3.64 24.21
N PHE A 387 25.79 4.24 23.03
CA PHE A 387 25.77 3.51 21.76
C PHE A 387 27.19 3.35 21.20
N LEU A 388 27.56 2.10 20.90
CA LEU A 388 28.76 1.67 20.16
C LEU A 388 30.14 2.02 20.77
N LEU A 389 30.61 1.18 21.69
CA LEU A 389 32.04 1.14 22.09
C LEU A 389 32.86 0.25 21.15
N GLY A 390 33.12 0.75 19.94
CA GLY A 390 34.02 0.11 18.97
C GLY A 390 33.42 -1.06 18.18
N ALA A 391 34.15 -1.53 17.16
CA ALA A 391 33.66 -2.48 16.16
C ALA A 391 33.66 -3.97 16.59
N GLU A 392 33.96 -4.26 17.85
CA GLU A 392 34.14 -5.64 18.37
C GLU A 392 33.34 -5.92 19.67
N ALA A 393 32.47 -5.00 20.12
CA ALA A 393 31.72 -5.14 21.37
C ALA A 393 30.21 -4.89 21.20
N PHE A 394 29.40 -5.78 21.77
CA PHE A 394 27.95 -5.65 21.85
C PHE A 394 27.51 -4.57 22.86
N PRO A 395 26.35 -3.91 22.66
CA PRO A 395 25.91 -2.81 23.52
C PRO A 395 25.48 -3.27 24.92
N LYS A 396 25.52 -2.36 25.90
CA LYS A 396 24.96 -2.59 27.24
C LYS A 396 23.46 -2.89 27.18
N TYR A 397 22.75 -2.18 26.31
CA TYR A 397 21.31 -2.31 26.08
C TYR A 397 21.03 -2.64 24.62
N GLY A 398 20.38 -3.77 24.38
CA GLY A 398 20.02 -4.26 23.06
C GLY A 398 19.05 -5.43 23.16
N GLY A 399 18.25 -5.64 22.12
CA GLY A 399 17.28 -6.72 22.10
C GLY A 399 17.75 -7.94 21.32
N VAL A 400 17.27 -9.12 21.70
CA VAL A 400 17.57 -10.40 21.03
C VAL A 400 17.18 -10.38 19.54
N GLY A 401 16.08 -9.73 19.16
CA GLY A 401 15.70 -9.53 17.74
C GLY A 401 16.68 -8.69 16.89
N ALA A 402 17.66 -8.03 17.51
CA ALA A 402 18.65 -7.22 16.82
C ALA A 402 20.09 -7.78 16.87
N PHE A 403 20.42 -8.58 17.89
CA PHE A 403 21.78 -9.08 18.15
C PHE A 403 21.85 -10.58 18.46
N GLY A 404 20.72 -11.30 18.42
CA GLY A 404 20.59 -12.65 18.93
C GLY A 404 20.77 -12.73 20.45
N ILE A 405 20.89 -13.95 20.97
CA ILE A 405 21.34 -14.19 22.35
C ILE A 405 22.86 -14.02 22.42
N GLN A 406 23.35 -13.33 23.45
CA GLN A 406 24.77 -13.07 23.68
C GLN A 406 25.21 -13.44 25.10
N GLY A 407 26.49 -13.81 25.25
CA GLY A 407 27.06 -14.24 26.54
C GLY A 407 26.66 -15.64 27.02
N ALA A 408 25.83 -16.37 26.25
CA ALA A 408 25.51 -17.77 26.49
C ALA A 408 26.58 -18.70 25.87
N SER A 409 26.95 -19.75 26.59
CA SER A 409 27.89 -20.77 26.10
C SER A 409 27.31 -21.58 24.94
N LEU A 410 28.15 -21.95 23.96
CA LEU A 410 27.76 -22.73 22.78
C LEU A 410 26.56 -22.11 22.02
N THR A 411 26.70 -20.82 21.68
CA THR A 411 25.79 -20.12 20.76
C THR A 411 26.33 -20.17 19.33
N VAL A 412 25.54 -20.68 18.39
CA VAL A 412 25.93 -20.80 16.96
C VAL A 412 25.14 -19.81 16.10
N PRO A 413 25.79 -18.99 15.26
CA PRO A 413 25.10 -18.18 14.26
C PRO A 413 24.72 -19.03 13.04
N LEU A 414 23.48 -18.90 12.59
CA LEU A 414 22.96 -19.51 11.36
C LEU A 414 22.29 -18.45 10.47
N THR A 415 22.05 -18.78 9.21
CA THR A 415 21.23 -17.97 8.30
C THR A 415 19.90 -18.68 8.08
N LEU A 416 18.78 -17.96 8.14
CA LEU A 416 17.47 -18.51 7.80
C LEU A 416 17.39 -18.72 6.28
N GLY A 417 17.22 -19.95 5.85
CA GLY A 417 17.12 -20.36 4.44
C GLY A 417 15.70 -20.76 4.02
N PRO A 418 15.51 -21.16 2.75
CA PRO A 418 14.24 -21.67 2.21
C PRO A 418 13.71 -22.91 2.94
N VAL A 419 12.44 -23.26 2.68
CA VAL A 419 11.66 -24.35 3.31
C VAL A 419 12.18 -25.79 3.09
N ASP A 420 13.33 -25.97 2.45
CA ASP A 420 14.05 -27.25 2.29
C ASP A 420 15.41 -27.26 3.01
N THR A 421 15.73 -26.20 3.77
CA THR A 421 17.03 -25.99 4.42
C THR A 421 17.23 -26.89 5.63
N ARG A 422 18.00 -27.97 5.45
CA ARG A 422 18.37 -28.86 6.56
C ARG A 422 19.33 -28.20 7.54
N TYR A 423 18.77 -27.76 8.67
CA TYR A 423 19.56 -27.27 9.81
C TYR A 423 20.15 -28.43 10.62
N ASP A 424 21.45 -28.35 10.95
CA ASP A 424 22.09 -29.25 11.89
C ASP A 424 22.11 -28.59 13.28
N PHE A 425 21.39 -29.17 14.23
CA PHE A 425 21.31 -28.71 15.61
C PHE A 425 22.20 -29.53 16.57
N SER A 426 23.17 -30.30 16.07
CA SER A 426 24.02 -31.18 16.89
C SER A 426 25.23 -30.49 17.53
N GLU A 427 25.66 -29.33 17.03
CA GLU A 427 26.86 -28.63 17.53
C GLU A 427 26.64 -27.81 18.81
N ALA A 428 25.38 -27.46 19.13
CA ALA A 428 25.06 -26.42 20.11
C ALA A 428 23.65 -26.58 20.71
N HIS A 429 23.34 -25.74 21.71
CA HIS A 429 21.99 -25.62 22.28
C HIS A 429 21.30 -24.30 21.92
N VAL A 430 22.04 -23.23 21.60
CA VAL A 430 21.50 -21.90 21.27
C VAL A 430 21.86 -21.52 19.84
N PHE A 431 20.87 -21.14 19.04
CA PHE A 431 21.04 -20.84 17.61
C PHE A 431 20.48 -19.47 17.25
N ASN A 432 21.37 -18.56 16.83
CA ASN A 432 21.04 -17.20 16.41
C ASN A 432 20.87 -17.16 14.87
N PHE A 433 19.63 -17.19 14.38
CA PHE A 433 19.30 -17.06 12.96
C PHE A 433 19.31 -15.61 12.49
N ASP A 434 20.19 -15.24 11.56
CA ASP A 434 19.96 -14.05 10.72
C ASP A 434 18.80 -14.34 9.77
N ALA A 435 17.66 -13.68 10.04
CA ALA A 435 16.45 -13.74 9.25
C ALA A 435 16.29 -12.52 8.33
N SER A 436 17.30 -11.66 8.18
CA SER A 436 17.25 -10.42 7.35
C SER A 436 16.98 -10.66 5.86
N GLY A 437 17.02 -11.91 5.39
CA GLY A 437 16.62 -12.32 4.05
C GLY A 437 15.12 -12.57 3.90
N VAL A 438 14.41 -12.89 4.99
CA VAL A 438 12.99 -13.31 5.03
C VAL A 438 12.16 -12.27 5.78
N ILE A 439 12.48 -12.05 7.07
CA ILE A 439 11.83 -11.06 7.95
C ILE A 439 12.38 -9.68 7.57
N ARG A 440 11.73 -9.03 6.62
CA ARG A 440 12.23 -7.80 5.94
C ARG A 440 11.13 -6.85 5.46
N ASN A 441 9.88 -7.29 5.43
CA ASN A 441 8.75 -6.56 4.88
C ASN A 441 8.05 -5.82 6.03
N GLY A 442 7.63 -4.57 5.84
CA GLY A 442 7.01 -3.78 6.90
C GLY A 442 7.31 -2.29 6.79
N SER A 443 6.56 -1.48 7.53
CA SER A 443 6.57 -0.01 7.41
C SER A 443 6.49 0.67 8.78
N GLY A 444 6.61 2.01 8.79
CA GLY A 444 6.65 2.79 10.02
C GLY A 444 7.89 2.51 10.89
N PRO A 445 7.89 2.96 12.17
CA PRO A 445 9.05 2.81 13.06
C PRO A 445 9.28 1.36 13.52
N ALA A 446 8.29 0.47 13.42
CA ALA A 446 8.44 -0.95 13.74
C ALA A 446 9.27 -1.72 12.69
N GLY A 447 9.21 -1.31 11.41
CA GLY A 447 9.85 -2.05 10.32
C GLY A 447 9.30 -3.47 10.22
N ALA A 448 10.19 -4.46 10.07
CA ALA A 448 9.83 -5.87 9.90
C ALA A 448 9.50 -6.62 11.22
N HIS A 449 9.27 -5.92 12.34
CA HIS A 449 9.11 -6.56 13.65
C HIS A 449 8.02 -7.65 13.71
N SER A 450 6.88 -7.43 13.04
CA SER A 450 5.74 -8.37 13.02
C SER A 450 5.66 -9.25 11.76
N ASP A 451 6.69 -9.19 10.90
CA ASP A 451 6.81 -9.88 9.62
C ASP A 451 7.28 -11.33 9.81
N ILE A 452 6.60 -12.07 10.67
CA ILE A 452 7.04 -13.38 11.18
C ILE A 452 6.36 -14.57 10.51
N ALA A 453 5.20 -14.37 9.89
CA ALA A 453 4.34 -15.44 9.37
C ALA A 453 4.78 -15.93 7.98
N HIS A 454 6.05 -16.34 7.87
CA HIS A 454 6.66 -16.88 6.64
C HIS A 454 6.90 -18.38 6.76
N PRO A 455 6.71 -19.17 5.68
CA PRO A 455 7.02 -20.59 5.65
C PRO A 455 8.45 -20.94 6.09
N GLU A 456 9.46 -20.10 5.81
CA GLU A 456 10.85 -20.32 6.24
C GLU A 456 11.02 -20.23 7.76
N VAL A 457 10.27 -19.34 8.43
CA VAL A 457 10.31 -19.19 9.90
C VAL A 457 9.55 -20.35 10.54
N ALA A 458 8.43 -20.78 9.95
CA ALA A 458 7.71 -21.99 10.35
C ALA A 458 8.56 -23.27 10.17
N HIS A 459 9.27 -23.40 9.05
CA HIS A 459 10.19 -24.50 8.74
C HIS A 459 11.34 -24.61 9.76
N ALA A 460 11.89 -23.49 10.23
CA ALA A 460 12.88 -23.51 11.32
C ALA A 460 12.29 -24.06 12.64
N PHE A 461 11.02 -23.74 12.95
CA PHE A 461 10.34 -24.26 14.14
C PHE A 461 9.99 -25.75 14.00
N TRP A 462 9.51 -26.19 12.83
CA TRP A 462 9.33 -27.60 12.51
C TRP A 462 10.65 -28.37 12.59
N SER A 463 11.75 -27.82 12.04
CA SER A 463 13.09 -28.41 12.13
C SER A 463 13.55 -28.58 13.59
N ALA A 464 13.25 -27.63 14.47
CA ALA A 464 13.52 -27.76 15.91
C ALA A 464 12.68 -28.86 16.57
N ALA A 465 11.39 -28.98 16.22
CA ALA A 465 10.52 -30.06 16.69
C ALA A 465 10.92 -31.44 16.13
N LEU A 466 11.46 -31.48 14.90
CA LEU A 466 12.07 -32.65 14.29
C LEU A 466 13.29 -33.12 15.09
N ALA A 467 14.18 -32.20 15.46
CA ALA A 467 15.45 -32.49 16.15
C ALA A 467 15.34 -32.84 17.65
N GLY A 468 14.41 -32.22 18.41
CA GLY A 468 14.26 -32.49 19.85
C GLY A 468 14.02 -33.98 20.19
N VAL A 469 13.42 -34.72 19.26
CA VAL A 469 13.18 -36.17 19.40
C VAL A 469 14.46 -37.01 19.35
N ALA A 470 15.47 -36.59 18.57
CA ALA A 470 16.78 -37.28 18.55
C ALA A 470 17.52 -37.09 19.89
N ALA A 471 17.42 -35.89 20.48
CA ALA A 471 18.03 -35.60 21.78
C ALA A 471 17.45 -36.50 22.89
N ASN A 472 16.12 -36.63 22.95
CA ASN A 472 15.44 -37.49 23.94
C ASN A 472 15.89 -38.96 23.87
N ALA A 473 15.99 -39.54 22.68
CA ALA A 473 16.48 -40.91 22.50
C ALA A 473 17.93 -41.09 23.04
N SER A 474 18.81 -40.12 22.77
CA SER A 474 20.18 -40.12 23.32
C SER A 474 20.19 -39.99 24.85
N SER A 475 19.27 -39.21 25.42
CA SER A 475 19.15 -39.00 26.87
C SER A 475 18.64 -40.24 27.61
N ALA A 476 17.81 -41.06 26.96
CA ALA A 476 17.35 -42.34 27.47
C ALA A 476 18.50 -43.37 27.42
N ALA A 477 19.26 -43.41 26.33
CA ALA A 477 20.45 -44.26 26.21
C ALA A 477 21.53 -43.92 27.24
N ARG A 478 21.81 -42.63 27.50
CA ARG A 478 22.75 -42.19 28.54
C ARG A 478 22.25 -42.52 29.95
N ARG A 479 20.96 -42.28 30.26
CA ARG A 479 20.38 -42.66 31.57
C ARG A 479 20.30 -44.18 31.78
N GLY A 480 20.20 -44.96 30.72
CA GLY A 480 20.31 -46.43 30.78
C GLY A 480 21.72 -46.96 31.06
N ALA A 481 22.77 -46.14 30.91
CA ALA A 481 24.16 -46.55 31.13
C ALA A 481 24.61 -46.45 32.60
N GLU A 482 23.98 -45.57 33.41
CA GLU A 482 24.37 -45.30 34.80
C GLU A 482 23.35 -45.82 35.83
N GLY A 483 23.05 -47.13 35.74
CA GLY A 483 22.78 -48.02 36.86
C GLY A 483 21.60 -47.75 37.82
N VAL A 484 20.64 -48.69 37.84
CA VAL A 484 20.32 -49.51 39.03
C VAL A 484 19.52 -50.76 38.63
N THR A 485 19.53 -51.80 39.45
CA THR A 485 19.19 -53.19 39.10
C THR A 485 17.75 -53.63 39.40
N THR A 486 17.07 -54.23 38.41
CA THR A 486 16.01 -55.28 38.52
C THR A 486 14.69 -54.92 39.23
N LEU A 487 13.50 -55.49 38.95
CA LEU A 487 13.07 -56.79 38.37
C LEU A 487 11.81 -56.62 37.46
N GLY A 488 11.55 -57.57 36.54
CA GLY A 488 10.21 -57.82 35.93
C GLY A 488 9.41 -58.88 36.71
N PRO A 489 8.42 -59.64 36.13
CA PRO A 489 7.91 -59.74 34.74
C PRO A 489 6.33 -59.64 34.72
N PRO A 490 5.50 -60.25 33.82
CA PRO A 490 5.71 -60.98 32.55
C PRO A 490 4.79 -60.61 31.35
N VAL A 491 4.97 -61.35 30.24
CA VAL A 491 4.38 -61.26 28.89
C VAL A 491 2.90 -61.69 28.78
N VAL A 492 2.14 -61.09 27.84
CA VAL A 492 0.97 -61.69 27.13
C VAL A 492 0.92 -61.25 25.64
N GLU A 493 0.61 -62.18 24.74
CA GLU A 493 0.24 -62.03 23.31
C GLU A 493 -0.85 -63.09 22.98
N PRO A 494 -1.52 -63.09 21.81
CA PRO A 494 -2.11 -62.00 21.01
C PRO A 494 -3.65 -62.27 20.81
N PRO A 495 -4.40 -61.63 19.88
CA PRO A 495 -4.46 -62.12 18.48
C PRO A 495 -4.72 -61.04 17.40
N LYS A 496 -4.76 -61.45 16.12
CA LYS A 496 -4.99 -60.61 14.94
C LYS A 496 -6.48 -60.29 14.69
N GLY A 497 -6.78 -59.10 14.16
CA GLY A 497 -8.06 -58.70 13.58
C GLY A 497 -7.98 -57.33 12.85
N MET A 498 -8.74 -57.14 11.78
CA MET A 498 -8.69 -55.95 10.89
C MET A 498 -10.00 -55.85 10.08
N PRO A 499 -10.51 -54.66 9.66
CA PRO A 499 -10.27 -53.28 10.12
C PRO A 499 -11.54 -52.74 10.87
N PRO A 500 -11.72 -51.43 11.13
CA PRO A 500 -12.00 -50.39 10.12
C PRO A 500 -11.01 -49.19 10.17
N PRO A 501 -10.96 -48.32 9.15
CA PRO A 501 -10.13 -47.11 9.17
C PRO A 501 -10.58 -46.11 10.23
N ARG A 502 -9.67 -45.22 10.65
CA ARG A 502 -9.96 -44.01 11.43
C ARG A 502 -9.39 -42.78 10.73
N SER A 503 -10.08 -41.66 10.91
CA SER A 503 -9.84 -40.39 10.25
C SER A 503 -8.81 -39.53 11.01
N GLY A 504 -7.69 -39.25 10.36
CA GLY A 504 -6.80 -38.11 10.66
C GLY A 504 -7.04 -36.96 9.68
N LEU A 505 -6.19 -35.93 9.73
CA LEU A 505 -6.25 -34.74 8.87
C LEU A 505 -6.46 -35.08 7.38
N LEU A 506 -7.48 -34.43 6.78
CA LEU A 506 -7.70 -34.29 5.33
C LEU A 506 -7.86 -35.59 4.51
N ASP A 507 -9.11 -35.92 4.18
CA ASP A 507 -9.38 -36.43 2.83
C ASP A 507 -10.83 -36.19 2.36
N ILE A 508 -10.96 -35.84 1.07
CA ILE A 508 -12.13 -36.08 0.22
C ILE A 508 -11.53 -36.51 -1.12
N ASP A 509 -11.64 -37.81 -1.42
CA ASP A 509 -11.00 -38.42 -2.59
C ASP A 509 -11.39 -37.75 -3.92
N ASP A 510 -10.41 -37.58 -4.82
CA ASP A 510 -10.48 -38.20 -6.15
C ASP A 510 -9.07 -38.43 -6.75
N ALA A 511 -8.90 -39.44 -7.61
CA ALA A 511 -7.62 -40.14 -7.77
C ALA A 511 -6.71 -39.76 -8.97
N ALA A 512 -5.40 -40.01 -8.83
CA ALA A 512 -4.36 -39.84 -9.86
C ALA A 512 -4.22 -41.07 -10.81
N PRO A 513 -3.39 -41.05 -11.90
CA PRO A 513 -1.96 -41.40 -11.73
C PRO A 513 -0.91 -40.87 -12.76
N MET A 514 0.23 -40.38 -12.23
CA MET A 514 1.64 -40.76 -12.57
C MET A 514 2.36 -40.49 -13.93
N MET A 515 3.67 -40.19 -13.76
CA MET A 515 4.88 -40.44 -14.60
C MET A 515 5.28 -39.49 -15.76
N GLY A 516 6.57 -39.10 -15.74
CA GLY A 516 7.33 -38.44 -16.83
C GLY A 516 8.70 -37.92 -16.36
N ASP A 517 9.80 -38.52 -16.82
CA ASP A 517 11.16 -38.28 -16.30
C ASP A 517 12.00 -37.22 -17.05
N ALA A 518 12.54 -36.27 -16.29
CA ALA A 518 13.95 -35.83 -16.24
C ALA A 518 14.74 -35.23 -17.46
N GLN A 519 15.80 -34.52 -17.05
CA GLN A 519 17.05 -34.14 -17.75
C GLN A 519 17.15 -32.78 -18.48
N ALA A 520 18.14 -32.01 -18.02
CA ALA A 520 18.55 -30.69 -18.46
C ALA A 520 19.49 -30.70 -19.68
N VAL A 521 19.63 -29.54 -20.35
CA VAL A 521 20.75 -29.20 -21.25
C VAL A 521 21.28 -27.81 -20.88
N GLN A 522 22.58 -27.58 -21.08
CA GLN A 522 23.29 -26.36 -20.71
C GLN A 522 23.53 -25.38 -21.87
N ARG A 523 23.63 -24.09 -21.51
CA ARG A 523 24.51 -23.04 -22.08
C ARG A 523 24.42 -22.68 -23.56
N GLY A 524 24.21 -21.39 -23.82
CA GLY A 524 24.59 -20.73 -25.07
C GLY A 524 24.34 -19.22 -24.97
N GLY A 525 25.39 -18.43 -24.72
CA GLY A 525 25.30 -16.97 -24.70
C GLY A 525 26.49 -16.36 -25.44
N LEU A 526 26.30 -15.21 -26.07
CA LEU A 526 27.37 -14.42 -26.67
C LEU A 526 26.99 -12.94 -26.78
N LEU A 527 27.63 -12.10 -25.99
CA LEU A 527 28.11 -10.81 -26.46
C LEU A 527 29.57 -11.05 -26.89
N ASP A 528 29.94 -10.58 -28.09
CA ASP A 528 31.30 -10.28 -28.55
C ASP A 528 31.28 -10.04 -30.08
N ILE A 529 32.06 -9.19 -30.77
CA ILE A 529 32.88 -7.97 -30.53
C ILE A 529 32.93 -7.25 -31.92
N ALA A 530 33.26 -5.94 -31.95
CA ALA A 530 34.09 -5.26 -32.98
C ALA A 530 33.49 -4.00 -33.63
N GLU A 531 34.39 -3.10 -34.03
CA GLU A 531 34.14 -1.73 -34.49
C GLU A 531 34.45 -1.54 -35.98
N ASP A 532 34.10 -0.33 -36.46
CA ASP A 532 34.81 0.49 -37.46
C ASP A 532 34.33 0.47 -38.94
N ALA A 533 34.89 1.41 -39.73
CA ALA A 533 34.63 1.77 -41.13
C ALA A 533 33.61 2.90 -41.41
N THR A 534 33.96 4.11 -40.95
CA THR A 534 33.97 5.38 -41.73
C THR A 534 32.90 5.66 -42.81
N VAL A 535 32.23 6.81 -42.69
CA VAL A 535 31.53 7.49 -43.81
C VAL A 535 32.50 8.36 -44.61
N GLU A 536 32.48 8.27 -45.94
CA GLU A 536 33.00 9.31 -46.83
C GLU A 536 31.87 9.86 -47.74
N SER A 537 31.97 11.12 -48.16
CA SER A 537 30.87 11.84 -48.82
C SER A 537 31.13 12.11 -50.32
N GLY A 538 30.14 11.84 -51.17
CA GLY A 538 30.24 11.94 -52.63
C GLY A 538 29.00 12.53 -53.30
N LEU A 539 29.03 13.83 -53.57
CA LEU A 539 27.96 14.65 -54.18
C LEU A 539 27.55 14.19 -55.60
N GLY A 540 26.27 14.30 -55.99
CA GLY A 540 25.85 14.01 -57.37
C GLY A 540 24.35 14.18 -57.74
N ASN A 541 23.88 15.43 -57.88
CA ASN A 541 22.52 15.83 -58.33
C ASN A 541 21.92 15.06 -59.53
N ALA A 542 20.60 14.79 -59.53
CA ALA A 542 19.64 15.39 -60.49
C ALA A 542 18.14 15.01 -60.26
N LEU A 543 17.26 15.93 -60.65
CA LEU A 543 15.78 15.89 -60.73
C LEU A 543 15.32 15.63 -62.20
N PRO A 544 14.01 15.54 -62.60
CA PRO A 544 12.72 15.46 -61.86
C PRO A 544 11.67 14.45 -62.45
N ALA A 545 10.43 14.50 -61.91
CA ALA A 545 9.12 14.49 -62.64
C ALA A 545 8.36 13.18 -63.02
N THR A 546 7.24 12.97 -62.29
CA THR A 546 5.86 12.64 -62.76
C THR A 546 5.56 11.47 -63.73
N GLY A 547 4.62 10.58 -63.35
CA GLY A 547 3.75 9.86 -64.30
C GLY A 547 3.20 8.48 -63.86
N ALA A 548 1.88 8.27 -63.97
CA ALA A 548 1.14 6.99 -63.91
C ALA A 548 -0.01 7.04 -64.97
N PRO A 549 -0.88 6.03 -65.20
CA PRO A 549 -0.98 4.62 -64.76
C PRO A 549 -0.87 3.63 -65.98
N PRO A 550 -1.47 2.40 -66.08
CA PRO A 550 -2.94 2.12 -66.19
C PRO A 550 -3.42 0.69 -65.71
N ALA A 551 -4.59 0.19 -66.18
CA ALA A 551 -5.24 -1.13 -65.91
C ALA A 551 -6.05 -1.63 -67.17
N ALA A 552 -6.94 -2.65 -67.26
CA ALA A 552 -7.71 -3.52 -66.33
C ALA A 552 -8.33 -4.78 -67.07
N ALA A 553 -9.39 -5.43 -66.50
CA ALA A 553 -10.31 -6.49 -67.04
C ALA A 553 -9.93 -7.98 -66.82
N GLY A 554 -10.82 -9.00 -66.78
CA GLY A 554 -12.32 -9.15 -66.87
C GLY A 554 -12.73 -10.67 -67.05
N GLN A 555 -13.96 -11.19 -67.27
CA GLN A 555 -15.37 -10.73 -67.40
C GLN A 555 -16.41 -11.91 -67.26
N SER A 556 -17.66 -11.68 -66.79
CA SER A 556 -18.94 -12.47 -67.01
C SER A 556 -19.11 -13.93 -66.49
N GLY A 557 -20.34 -14.52 -66.28
CA GLY A 557 -21.73 -14.00 -66.23
C GLY A 557 -22.90 -15.06 -66.31
N SER A 558 -24.17 -14.67 -66.05
CA SER A 558 -25.49 -15.38 -66.27
C SER A 558 -25.90 -16.58 -65.37
N GLY A 559 -27.19 -16.92 -65.09
CA GLY A 559 -28.51 -16.23 -65.29
C GLY A 559 -29.78 -17.14 -65.10
N ASN A 560 -30.98 -16.53 -64.88
CA ASN A 560 -32.37 -17.11 -64.91
C ASN A 560 -32.80 -18.16 -63.82
N ALA A 561 -34.09 -18.37 -63.42
CA ALA A 561 -35.42 -17.75 -63.70
C ALA A 561 -36.48 -18.00 -62.57
N SER A 562 -37.68 -17.41 -62.67
CA SER A 562 -38.89 -17.55 -61.78
C SER A 562 -39.96 -18.52 -62.40
N PRO A 563 -41.27 -18.63 -62.00
CA PRO A 563 -42.16 -17.92 -61.02
C PRO A 563 -42.95 -18.92 -60.09
N ALA A 564 -44.17 -18.79 -59.52
CA ALA A 564 -45.31 -17.81 -59.56
C ALA A 564 -46.32 -17.98 -58.37
N THR A 565 -47.19 -16.96 -58.13
CA THR A 565 -48.49 -16.99 -57.38
C THR A 565 -48.48 -17.35 -55.86
N GLY A 566 -49.44 -16.96 -54.99
CA GLY A 566 -50.70 -16.19 -55.10
C GLY A 566 -51.18 -15.72 -53.69
N ALA A 567 -52.32 -15.00 -53.55
CA ALA A 567 -52.61 -14.14 -52.36
C ALA A 567 -53.91 -14.48 -51.54
N PRO A 568 -54.56 -13.59 -50.72
CA PRO A 568 -54.95 -13.88 -49.32
C PRO A 568 -56.49 -13.96 -49.07
N PRO A 569 -57.00 -14.01 -47.80
CA PRO A 569 -57.44 -12.78 -47.08
C PRO A 569 -57.32 -12.88 -45.52
N ALA A 570 -58.21 -12.23 -44.73
CA ALA A 570 -58.06 -12.00 -43.28
C ALA A 570 -59.37 -12.05 -42.43
N ALA A 571 -59.18 -11.99 -41.09
CA ALA A 571 -60.09 -11.52 -40.01
C ALA A 571 -60.97 -12.49 -39.16
N ALA A 572 -60.68 -12.48 -37.84
CA ALA A 572 -61.55 -12.57 -36.63
C ALA A 572 -62.48 -13.79 -36.32
N GLY A 573 -62.43 -14.30 -35.06
CA GLY A 573 -63.42 -15.27 -34.53
C GLY A 573 -63.18 -15.91 -33.14
N GLN A 574 -63.54 -15.20 -32.06
CA GLN A 574 -64.05 -15.64 -30.72
C GLN A 574 -63.72 -16.99 -30.00
N SER A 575 -63.36 -16.86 -28.70
CA SER A 575 -63.88 -17.54 -27.48
C SER A 575 -63.62 -19.02 -27.09
N GLY A 576 -63.21 -19.21 -25.82
CA GLY A 576 -63.46 -20.38 -24.94
C GLY A 576 -62.38 -21.47 -24.89
N SER A 577 -62.22 -22.29 -23.83
CA SER A 577 -62.69 -22.19 -22.41
C SER A 577 -62.09 -23.33 -21.54
N ASP A 578 -61.77 -23.02 -20.28
CA ASP A 578 -61.74 -23.87 -19.06
C ASP A 578 -60.77 -25.09 -18.90
N ASP A 579 -60.34 -25.27 -17.63
CA ASP A 579 -59.93 -26.49 -16.89
C ASP A 579 -58.81 -27.44 -17.43
N THR A 580 -57.91 -28.05 -16.63
CA THR A 580 -57.94 -28.43 -15.19
C THR A 580 -56.58 -28.30 -14.46
N SER A 581 -56.60 -28.20 -13.12
CA SER A 581 -55.46 -28.40 -12.19
C SER A 581 -55.51 -29.79 -11.50
N PRO A 582 -54.67 -30.13 -10.48
CA PRO A 582 -53.20 -30.18 -10.37
C PRO A 582 -52.68 -31.61 -9.98
N SER A 583 -51.38 -31.80 -9.68
CA SER A 583 -50.86 -32.44 -8.42
C SER A 583 -49.45 -33.07 -8.51
N THR A 584 -48.56 -32.68 -7.57
CA THR A 584 -47.48 -33.46 -6.90
C THR A 584 -46.62 -34.51 -7.64
N ALA A 585 -45.30 -34.26 -7.73
CA ALA A 585 -44.24 -35.14 -7.21
C ALA A 585 -42.86 -34.43 -7.18
N ALA A 586 -41.95 -34.90 -6.32
CA ALA A 586 -40.53 -34.54 -6.20
C ALA A 586 -39.74 -35.82 -5.78
N PRO A 587 -38.39 -35.85 -5.67
CA PRO A 587 -37.39 -34.79 -5.88
C PRO A 587 -36.14 -35.23 -6.73
N SER A 588 -35.10 -34.37 -6.74
CA SER A 588 -33.67 -34.69 -6.91
C SER A 588 -33.14 -35.27 -8.23
N ALA A 589 -32.36 -34.46 -8.97
CA ALA A 589 -31.21 -34.91 -9.77
C ALA A 589 -30.20 -33.75 -9.99
N THR A 590 -28.91 -34.09 -9.98
CA THR A 590 -27.77 -33.15 -10.10
C THR A 590 -27.56 -32.68 -11.54
N ALA A 591 -27.30 -31.39 -11.75
CA ALA A 591 -26.64 -30.88 -12.96
C ALA A 591 -26.01 -29.50 -12.69
N ALA A 592 -24.71 -29.35 -12.96
CA ALA A 592 -24.09 -28.04 -13.07
C ALA A 592 -24.46 -27.43 -14.43
N GLN A 593 -24.76 -26.13 -14.46
CA GLN A 593 -24.91 -25.37 -15.70
C GLN A 593 -24.03 -24.13 -15.66
N SER A 594 -23.17 -24.01 -16.68
CA SER A 594 -22.32 -22.85 -16.89
C SER A 594 -23.16 -21.64 -17.29
N SER A 595 -23.04 -20.55 -16.54
CA SER A 595 -23.64 -19.26 -16.84
C SER A 595 -22.90 -18.59 -18.01
N SER A 596 -23.16 -19.06 -19.23
CA SER A 596 -22.73 -18.38 -20.45
C SER A 596 -23.49 -17.04 -20.55
N GLY A 597 -22.78 -15.95 -20.31
CA GLY A 597 -23.32 -14.60 -20.40
C GLY A 597 -23.68 -14.27 -21.85
N ALA A 598 -24.96 -14.44 -22.21
CA ALA A 598 -25.47 -14.11 -23.53
C ALA A 598 -25.40 -12.60 -23.75
N ALA A 599 -24.37 -12.13 -24.47
CA ALA A 599 -24.22 -10.74 -24.84
C ALA A 599 -25.41 -10.27 -25.70
N ASN A 600 -25.83 -9.01 -25.50
CA ASN A 600 -26.84 -8.39 -26.35
C ASN A 600 -26.38 -8.36 -27.82
N PRO A 601 -27.27 -8.61 -28.79
CA PRO A 601 -26.90 -8.55 -30.21
C PRO A 601 -26.47 -7.12 -30.59
N PRO A 602 -25.42 -6.96 -31.42
CA PRO A 602 -24.91 -5.65 -31.81
C PRO A 602 -25.95 -4.85 -32.65
N PRO A 603 -25.94 -3.51 -32.56
CA PRO A 603 -26.88 -2.66 -33.29
C PRO A 603 -26.69 -2.74 -34.81
N ALA A 604 -27.77 -2.46 -35.55
CA ALA A 604 -27.72 -2.46 -37.02
C ALA A 604 -26.75 -1.39 -37.54
N GLY A 605 -25.69 -1.83 -38.23
CA GLY A 605 -24.66 -0.96 -38.82
C GLY A 605 -23.23 -1.24 -38.32
N THR A 606 -23.06 -1.98 -37.21
CA THR A 606 -21.75 -2.27 -36.61
C THR A 606 -20.71 -2.80 -37.61
N ARG A 607 -19.61 -2.06 -37.74
CA ARG A 607 -18.39 -2.49 -38.44
C ARG A 607 -17.48 -3.33 -37.53
N TRP A 608 -16.54 -4.03 -38.16
CA TRP A 608 -15.67 -5.02 -37.54
C TRP A 608 -14.23 -4.82 -37.98
N ILE A 609 -13.26 -4.93 -37.05
CA ILE A 609 -11.87 -5.22 -37.41
C ILE A 609 -11.78 -6.73 -37.55
N ASN A 610 -11.63 -7.19 -38.78
CA ASN A 610 -11.27 -8.58 -39.08
C ASN A 610 -9.73 -8.66 -39.16
N ALA A 611 -9.15 -9.66 -38.52
CA ALA A 611 -7.76 -10.07 -38.75
C ALA A 611 -7.78 -11.43 -39.46
N GLU A 612 -7.16 -11.52 -40.63
CA GLU A 612 -7.20 -12.71 -41.50
C GLU A 612 -5.79 -13.06 -41.99
N PHE A 613 -5.52 -14.35 -42.19
CA PHE A 613 -4.31 -14.78 -42.89
C PHE A 613 -4.59 -14.78 -44.40
N GLU A 614 -3.90 -13.93 -45.17
CA GLU A 614 -4.15 -13.79 -46.61
C GLU A 614 -3.52 -14.92 -47.46
N ASP A 615 -2.73 -15.80 -46.83
CA ASP A 615 -1.95 -16.88 -47.45
C ASP A 615 -2.25 -18.30 -46.90
N MET A 616 -3.33 -18.46 -46.11
CA MET A 616 -3.82 -19.75 -45.60
C MET A 616 -5.23 -20.08 -46.12
N ALA A 617 -5.61 -21.35 -46.15
CA ALA A 617 -7.03 -21.71 -46.31
C ALA A 617 -7.77 -21.64 -44.95
N PRO A 618 -9.06 -21.25 -44.92
CA PRO A 618 -9.81 -21.15 -43.67
C PRO A 618 -9.90 -22.50 -42.93
N GLY A 619 -9.29 -22.56 -41.75
CA GLY A 619 -9.23 -23.76 -40.90
C GLY A 619 -7.91 -24.53 -40.94
N ASP A 620 -6.95 -24.14 -41.79
CA ASP A 620 -5.59 -24.66 -41.74
C ASP A 620 -4.93 -24.42 -40.36
N ALA A 621 -3.98 -25.28 -40.00
CA ALA A 621 -3.18 -25.11 -38.79
C ALA A 621 -2.01 -24.15 -39.05
N LEU A 622 -1.76 -23.23 -38.11
CA LEU A 622 -0.46 -22.57 -38.01
C LEU A 622 0.58 -23.60 -37.58
N ALA A 623 1.77 -23.56 -38.19
CA ALA A 623 2.90 -24.45 -37.90
C ALA A 623 4.13 -23.64 -37.45
N LYS A 624 4.86 -24.16 -36.47
CA LYS A 624 6.08 -23.50 -35.94
C LYS A 624 7.11 -23.23 -37.05
N GLY A 625 7.62 -22.00 -37.10
CA GLY A 625 8.67 -21.56 -38.01
C GLY A 625 8.25 -21.34 -39.47
N GLN A 626 6.98 -21.58 -39.81
CA GLN A 626 6.42 -21.17 -41.10
C GLN A 626 5.95 -19.71 -41.01
N TRP A 627 6.21 -18.93 -42.07
CA TRP A 627 5.77 -17.54 -42.19
C TRP A 627 4.37 -17.45 -42.82
N TYR A 628 3.57 -16.51 -42.32
CA TYR A 628 2.19 -16.24 -42.71
C TYR A 628 1.90 -14.73 -42.71
N THR A 629 0.95 -14.27 -43.51
CA THR A 629 0.62 -12.85 -43.71
C THR A 629 -0.67 -12.49 -42.97
N LEU A 630 -0.57 -11.97 -41.74
CA LEU A 630 -1.73 -11.51 -40.97
C LEU A 630 -2.11 -10.08 -41.38
N ALA A 631 -3.36 -9.90 -41.85
CA ALA A 631 -3.89 -8.64 -42.32
C ALA A 631 -5.07 -8.16 -41.47
N PHE A 632 -4.98 -6.95 -40.93
CA PHE A 632 -6.04 -6.27 -40.16
C PHE A 632 -6.79 -5.28 -41.05
N GLY A 633 -8.11 -5.38 -41.14
CA GLY A 633 -8.95 -4.49 -41.93
C GLY A 633 -10.33 -4.25 -41.35
N VAL A 634 -10.85 -3.03 -41.52
CA VAL A 634 -12.24 -2.68 -41.16
C VAL A 634 -13.21 -3.13 -42.25
N ASP A 635 -14.29 -3.81 -41.88
CA ASP A 635 -15.37 -4.22 -42.78
C ASP A 635 -16.78 -4.02 -42.17
N VAL A 636 -17.82 -4.14 -42.98
CA VAL A 636 -19.24 -4.08 -42.58
C VAL A 636 -19.82 -5.42 -42.11
N THR A 637 -19.00 -6.47 -42.13
CA THR A 637 -19.36 -7.83 -41.69
C THR A 637 -18.26 -8.41 -40.83
N ALA A 638 -18.63 -9.05 -39.72
CA ALA A 638 -17.78 -10.03 -39.04
C ALA A 638 -17.51 -11.18 -40.01
N ASP A 639 -16.29 -11.29 -40.53
CA ASP A 639 -15.98 -12.34 -41.50
C ASP A 639 -15.94 -13.70 -40.78
N PRO A 640 -16.73 -14.71 -41.19
CA PRO A 640 -16.71 -16.02 -40.55
C PRO A 640 -15.39 -16.76 -40.72
N HIS A 641 -14.58 -16.41 -41.73
CA HIS A 641 -13.28 -17.01 -42.06
C HIS A 641 -12.08 -16.22 -41.53
N ALA A 642 -12.30 -15.02 -40.97
CA ALA A 642 -11.22 -14.27 -40.31
C ALA A 642 -10.74 -15.02 -39.06
N ALA A 643 -9.41 -15.09 -38.93
CA ALA A 643 -8.67 -15.65 -37.81
C ALA A 643 -9.10 -15.01 -36.48
N ALA A 644 -9.32 -13.68 -36.48
CA ALA A 644 -9.90 -12.95 -35.36
C ALA A 644 -10.93 -11.92 -35.84
N ARG A 645 -11.90 -11.62 -34.97
CA ARG A 645 -12.90 -10.57 -35.20
C ARG A 645 -13.11 -9.74 -33.94
N ALA A 646 -13.01 -8.43 -34.08
CA ALA A 646 -13.36 -7.45 -33.06
C ALA A 646 -14.42 -6.49 -33.61
N ILE A 647 -15.30 -5.96 -32.77
CA ILE A 647 -16.12 -4.81 -33.17
C ILE A 647 -15.18 -3.64 -33.46
N PHE A 648 -15.33 -3.01 -34.62
CA PHE A 648 -14.68 -1.73 -34.87
C PHE A 648 -15.49 -0.66 -34.16
N GLU A 649 -15.00 -0.25 -33.00
CA GLU A 649 -15.50 0.94 -32.34
C GLU A 649 -15.21 2.14 -33.27
N GLU A 650 -16.26 2.68 -33.90
CA GLU A 650 -16.15 3.63 -35.01
C GLU A 650 -16.61 5.05 -34.68
N ARG A 651 -17.38 5.19 -33.61
CA ARG A 651 -18.14 6.41 -33.30
C ARG A 651 -17.23 7.58 -33.01
N GLY A 652 -17.42 8.67 -33.74
CA GLY A 652 -16.61 9.87 -33.59
C GLY A 652 -15.15 9.70 -33.99
N VAL A 653 -14.66 8.55 -34.48
CA VAL A 653 -13.27 8.41 -34.97
C VAL A 653 -12.99 9.39 -36.12
N PHE A 654 -14.04 9.81 -36.84
CA PHE A 654 -14.02 10.77 -37.93
C PHE A 654 -14.48 12.16 -37.48
N ALA A 655 -13.73 13.20 -37.83
CA ALA A 655 -14.22 14.58 -37.76
C ALA A 655 -15.29 14.85 -38.84
N PRO A 656 -16.17 15.87 -38.68
CA PRO A 656 -17.33 16.08 -39.54
C PRO A 656 -17.02 16.31 -41.04
N ASP A 657 -15.78 16.69 -41.36
CA ASP A 657 -15.23 16.94 -42.70
C ASP A 657 -14.23 15.87 -43.17
N GLU A 658 -13.92 14.87 -42.34
CA GLU A 658 -12.84 13.91 -42.55
C GLU A 658 -13.24 12.74 -43.47
N THR A 659 -12.96 12.85 -44.76
CA THR A 659 -13.38 11.86 -45.78
C THR A 659 -12.65 10.51 -45.74
N SER A 660 -11.52 10.41 -45.02
CA SER A 660 -10.86 9.14 -44.67
C SER A 660 -9.87 9.35 -43.52
N ILE A 661 -9.82 8.41 -42.57
CA ILE A 661 -8.78 8.35 -41.54
C ILE A 661 -7.64 7.42 -41.98
N ALA A 662 -6.47 7.61 -41.36
CA ALA A 662 -5.46 6.57 -41.24
C ALA A 662 -5.43 6.07 -39.80
N LEU A 663 -5.56 4.77 -39.61
CA LEU A 663 -5.32 4.07 -38.34
C LEU A 663 -4.01 3.31 -38.46
N THR A 664 -3.15 3.42 -37.45
CA THR A 664 -1.96 2.58 -37.33
C THR A 664 -2.28 1.41 -36.43
N VAL A 665 -1.97 0.20 -36.89
CA VAL A 665 -1.90 -1.00 -36.06
C VAL A 665 -0.45 -1.16 -35.64
N GLN A 666 -0.22 -1.32 -34.34
CA GLN A 666 1.05 -1.71 -33.75
C GLN A 666 0.88 -3.12 -33.17
N ILE A 667 1.74 -4.06 -33.54
CA ILE A 667 1.74 -5.42 -32.99
C ILE A 667 2.86 -5.63 -31.98
N ASP A 668 2.57 -6.43 -30.97
CA ASP A 668 3.50 -6.84 -29.92
C ASP A 668 3.33 -8.33 -29.58
N THR A 669 4.43 -9.05 -29.39
CA THR A 669 4.47 -10.50 -29.15
C THR A 669 5.89 -11.01 -28.84
N ASP A 670 5.99 -11.92 -27.87
CA ASP A 670 7.18 -12.77 -27.65
C ASP A 670 7.11 -14.10 -28.45
N ASP A 671 5.92 -14.50 -28.90
CA ASP A 671 5.64 -15.84 -29.43
C ASP A 671 5.79 -15.98 -30.95
N PHE A 672 5.91 -14.87 -31.68
CA PHE A 672 6.13 -14.87 -33.12
C PHE A 672 7.38 -14.05 -33.50
N ASP A 673 8.10 -14.50 -34.53
CA ASP A 673 8.98 -13.63 -35.32
C ASP A 673 8.11 -12.78 -36.26
N VAL A 674 8.47 -11.51 -36.50
CA VAL A 674 7.65 -10.56 -37.27
C VAL A 674 8.50 -9.72 -38.24
N SER A 675 7.98 -9.39 -39.43
CA SER A 675 8.68 -8.57 -40.43
C SER A 675 8.67 -7.06 -40.13
N GLY A 676 7.79 -6.61 -39.22
CA GLY A 676 7.72 -5.25 -38.71
C GLY A 676 6.67 -5.12 -37.61
N GLN A 677 6.78 -4.09 -36.76
CA GLN A 677 5.87 -3.88 -35.62
C GLN A 677 4.73 -2.90 -35.90
N THR A 678 4.77 -2.09 -36.97
CA THR A 678 3.73 -1.11 -37.29
C THR A 678 3.34 -1.10 -38.76
N ALA A 679 2.03 -0.99 -39.03
CA ALA A 679 1.46 -0.84 -40.37
C ALA A 679 0.14 -0.05 -40.30
N SER A 680 -0.26 0.63 -41.37
CA SER A 680 -1.45 1.51 -41.36
C SER A 680 -2.56 1.06 -42.32
N MET A 681 -3.81 1.13 -41.86
CA MET A 681 -5.02 0.96 -42.66
C MET A 681 -5.74 2.30 -42.88
N ARG A 682 -6.27 2.53 -44.08
CA ARG A 682 -7.12 3.68 -44.40
C ARG A 682 -8.59 3.28 -44.34
N VAL A 683 -9.40 4.05 -43.63
CA VAL A 683 -10.82 3.72 -43.38
C VAL A 683 -11.71 4.92 -43.77
N PRO A 684 -12.83 4.72 -44.50
CA PRO A 684 -13.82 5.76 -44.76
C PRO A 684 -14.81 5.96 -43.60
N PRO A 685 -15.52 7.10 -43.51
CA PRO A 685 -16.55 7.35 -42.50
C PRO A 685 -17.61 6.25 -42.38
N SER A 686 -17.98 5.59 -43.48
CA SER A 686 -18.86 4.43 -43.50
C SER A 686 -18.42 3.44 -44.58
N GLY A 687 -18.77 2.15 -44.41
CA GLY A 687 -18.37 1.08 -45.33
C GLY A 687 -17.01 0.44 -45.01
N LYS A 688 -16.56 -0.45 -45.91
CA LYS A 688 -15.31 -1.20 -45.81
C LYS A 688 -14.07 -0.29 -45.92
N GLY A 689 -12.99 -0.65 -45.22
CA GLY A 689 -11.68 0.00 -45.31
C GLY A 689 -11.09 -0.02 -46.72
N TYR A 690 -10.36 1.05 -47.07
CA TYR A 690 -9.67 1.18 -48.35
C TYR A 690 -8.39 0.33 -48.42
N THR A 691 -7.71 0.12 -47.28
CA THR A 691 -6.51 -0.72 -47.17
C THR A 691 -6.54 -1.54 -45.87
N LYS A 692 -5.66 -2.54 -45.77
CA LYS A 692 -5.39 -3.32 -44.56
C LYS A 692 -3.97 -3.05 -44.07
N ALA A 693 -3.76 -3.08 -42.76
CA ALA A 693 -2.44 -3.17 -42.15
C ALA A 693 -1.98 -4.64 -42.21
N ARG A 694 -0.73 -4.91 -42.59
CA ARG A 694 -0.20 -6.27 -42.80
C ARG A 694 1.09 -6.49 -42.03
N PHE A 695 1.25 -7.72 -41.56
CA PHE A 695 2.42 -8.19 -40.83
C PHE A 695 2.72 -9.63 -41.29
N ASP A 696 3.94 -9.86 -41.76
CA ASP A 696 4.41 -11.23 -42.00
C ASP A 696 4.95 -11.76 -40.67
N LEU A 697 4.52 -12.94 -40.24
CA LEU A 697 4.84 -13.48 -38.92
C LEU A 697 4.99 -15.01 -38.92
N ALA A 698 5.83 -15.53 -38.03
CA ALA A 698 6.12 -16.96 -37.90
C ALA A 698 6.09 -17.43 -36.43
N PRO A 699 5.36 -18.51 -36.07
CA PRO A 699 5.28 -18.94 -34.68
C PRO A 699 6.59 -19.54 -34.18
N ARG A 700 7.07 -19.11 -33.01
CA ARG A 700 8.31 -19.61 -32.39
C ARG A 700 8.13 -20.93 -31.65
N LYS A 701 6.90 -21.28 -31.26
CA LYS A 701 6.52 -22.48 -30.51
C LYS A 701 5.24 -23.13 -31.06
N GLU A 702 4.98 -24.35 -30.61
CA GLU A 702 3.69 -25.04 -30.79
C GLU A 702 2.81 -24.77 -29.56
N GLY A 703 1.48 -24.92 -29.69
CA GLY A 703 0.52 -24.59 -28.64
C GLY A 703 0.13 -23.10 -28.59
N PRO A 704 -0.36 -22.59 -27.45
CA PRO A 704 -0.95 -21.25 -27.35
C PRO A 704 0.10 -20.14 -27.51
N CYS A 705 0.04 -19.42 -28.63
CA CYS A 705 0.89 -18.30 -29.01
C CYS A 705 0.10 -16.99 -28.98
N THR A 706 0.61 -15.97 -28.30
CA THR A 706 -0.10 -14.70 -28.08
C THR A 706 0.43 -13.54 -28.94
N LEU A 707 -0.46 -12.65 -29.36
CA LEU A 707 -0.14 -11.41 -30.07
C LEU A 707 -1.12 -10.29 -29.67
N LYS A 708 -0.60 -9.11 -29.38
CA LYS A 708 -1.39 -7.91 -29.05
C LYS A 708 -1.40 -6.98 -30.25
N ALA A 709 -2.57 -6.50 -30.67
CA ALA A 709 -2.71 -5.53 -31.75
C ALA A 709 -3.36 -4.22 -31.24
N THR A 710 -2.55 -3.18 -31.13
CA THR A 710 -2.94 -1.84 -30.65
C THR A 710 -3.29 -0.94 -31.84
N ILE A 711 -4.51 -0.41 -31.83
CA ILE A 711 -5.07 0.47 -32.86
C ILE A 711 -4.94 1.93 -32.41
N LEU A 712 -4.31 2.75 -33.25
CA LEU A 712 -3.98 4.15 -32.99
C LEU A 712 -4.54 5.09 -34.06
N LYS A 713 -5.10 6.26 -33.68
CA LYS A 713 -5.32 7.40 -34.60
C LYS A 713 -4.37 8.54 -34.22
N ALA A 714 -3.43 8.91 -35.10
CA ALA A 714 -2.49 10.03 -34.85
C ALA A 714 -1.81 10.00 -33.45
N GLY A 715 -1.35 8.82 -33.04
CA GLY A 715 -0.72 8.57 -31.72
C GLY A 715 -1.69 8.28 -30.57
N GLN A 716 -2.99 8.53 -30.73
CA GLN A 716 -4.01 8.25 -29.70
C GLN A 716 -4.42 6.78 -29.64
N PHE A 717 -4.48 6.23 -28.43
CA PHE A 717 -5.07 4.92 -28.16
C PHE A 717 -6.57 4.87 -28.48
N ILE A 718 -6.96 3.89 -29.31
CA ILE A 718 -8.36 3.62 -29.67
C ILE A 718 -8.82 2.31 -29.04
N GLN A 719 -8.12 1.21 -29.37
CA GLN A 719 -8.51 -0.16 -29.05
C GLN A 719 -7.27 -1.06 -29.03
N GLN A 720 -7.26 -2.07 -28.18
CA GLN A 720 -6.30 -3.17 -28.17
C GLN A 720 -7.06 -4.48 -28.38
N ILE A 721 -6.50 -5.35 -29.22
CA ILE A 721 -7.03 -6.67 -29.51
C ILE A 721 -5.96 -7.68 -29.09
N ASP A 722 -6.16 -8.33 -27.94
CA ASP A 722 -5.32 -9.46 -27.51
C ASP A 722 -5.81 -10.72 -28.26
N LEU A 723 -4.89 -11.42 -28.95
CA LEU A 723 -5.13 -12.61 -29.75
C LEU A 723 -4.31 -13.79 -29.21
N THR A 724 -4.93 -14.97 -29.08
CA THR A 724 -4.24 -16.22 -28.73
C THR A 724 -4.56 -17.31 -29.75
N PHE A 725 -3.54 -17.84 -30.42
CA PHE A 725 -3.63 -18.87 -31.46
C PHE A 725 -3.11 -20.21 -30.94
N ASP A 726 -3.85 -21.31 -31.15
CA ASP A 726 -3.42 -22.65 -30.76
C ASP A 726 -2.63 -23.34 -31.89
N VAL A 727 -1.33 -23.01 -31.98
CA VAL A 727 -0.42 -23.47 -33.04
C VAL A 727 -0.24 -25.00 -32.98
N GLY A 728 -0.19 -25.64 -34.15
CA GLY A 728 -0.09 -27.10 -34.29
C GLY A 728 -1.41 -27.86 -34.15
N GLN A 729 -2.50 -27.20 -33.73
CA GLN A 729 -3.84 -27.80 -33.68
C GLN A 729 -4.64 -27.58 -34.98
N ALA A 730 -5.54 -28.53 -35.29
CA ALA A 730 -6.48 -28.35 -36.40
C ALA A 730 -7.45 -27.19 -36.10
N GLY A 731 -7.54 -26.21 -37.01
CA GLY A 731 -8.22 -24.94 -36.75
C GLY A 731 -7.40 -23.88 -36.01
N GLY A 732 -6.12 -24.14 -35.71
CA GLY A 732 -5.22 -23.29 -34.92
C GLY A 732 -4.94 -21.89 -35.48
N ALA A 733 -5.30 -21.61 -36.74
CA ALA A 733 -5.35 -20.25 -37.28
C ALA A 733 -6.50 -19.39 -36.68
N THR A 734 -7.45 -19.99 -35.96
CA THR A 734 -8.53 -19.27 -35.26
C THR A 734 -8.04 -18.79 -33.91
N ALA A 735 -8.09 -17.48 -33.65
CA ALA A 735 -7.69 -16.90 -32.39
C ALA A 735 -8.83 -16.87 -31.36
N GLN A 736 -8.50 -17.10 -30.10
CA GLN A 736 -9.27 -16.56 -28.98
C GLN A 736 -9.02 -15.04 -28.94
N VAL A 737 -10.08 -14.24 -28.76
CA VAL A 737 -10.02 -12.77 -28.89
C VAL A 737 -10.49 -12.10 -27.60
N ALA A 738 -9.64 -11.25 -27.03
CA ALA A 738 -10.00 -10.36 -25.92
C ALA A 738 -9.77 -8.90 -26.31
N THR A 739 -10.86 -8.15 -26.53
CA THR A 739 -10.80 -6.73 -26.86
C THR A 739 -10.81 -5.85 -25.60
N ARG A 740 -9.87 -4.91 -25.51
CA ARG A 740 -9.86 -3.82 -24.52
C ARG A 740 -9.95 -2.51 -25.29
N GLY A 741 -10.91 -1.63 -24.99
CA GLY A 741 -11.12 -0.45 -25.82
C GLY A 741 -11.71 0.72 -25.07
N ARG A 742 -11.44 1.91 -25.60
CA ARG A 742 -12.09 3.16 -25.18
C ARG A 742 -13.52 3.11 -25.75
N ALA A 743 -14.59 3.32 -24.96
CA ALA A 743 -15.94 3.36 -25.53
C ALA A 743 -16.15 4.70 -26.23
N LEU A 744 -16.36 4.66 -27.55
CA LEU A 744 -16.17 5.86 -28.37
C LEU A 744 -17.46 6.65 -28.54
N ASP A 745 -17.43 7.90 -28.10
CA ASP A 745 -18.22 9.01 -28.62
C ASP A 745 -17.26 10.23 -28.61
N GLY A 746 -17.11 10.95 -29.73
CA GLY A 746 -16.42 12.26 -29.75
C GLY A 746 -14.88 12.32 -29.96
N LEU A 747 -14.19 11.23 -30.36
CA LEU A 747 -12.74 11.28 -30.71
C LEU A 747 -12.34 12.39 -31.72
N ALA A 748 -13.28 12.81 -32.56
CA ALA A 748 -13.17 13.82 -33.61
C ALA A 748 -12.51 15.14 -33.14
N ALA A 749 -12.74 15.51 -31.89
CA ALA A 749 -12.28 16.77 -31.31
C ALA A 749 -10.90 16.68 -30.62
N LEU A 750 -10.26 15.50 -30.63
CA LEU A 750 -8.99 15.26 -29.96
C LEU A 750 -7.78 15.53 -30.87
N GLN A 751 -6.75 16.12 -30.26
CA GLN A 751 -5.50 16.51 -30.91
C GLN A 751 -4.52 15.32 -31.01
N PRO A 752 -3.55 15.35 -31.94
CA PRO A 752 -2.43 14.42 -31.93
C PRO A 752 -1.67 14.44 -30.59
N ARG A 753 -1.03 13.32 -30.24
CA ARG A 753 -0.08 13.21 -29.13
C ARG A 753 1.28 12.81 -29.67
N ASP A 754 2.33 13.38 -29.10
CA ASP A 754 3.72 13.22 -29.58
C ASP A 754 4.36 11.92 -29.06
N LEU A 755 3.88 11.43 -27.92
CA LEU A 755 4.33 10.19 -27.30
C LEU A 755 3.20 9.53 -26.50
N SER A 756 3.03 8.22 -26.67
CA SER A 756 2.07 7.42 -25.91
C SER A 756 2.75 6.22 -25.27
N LEU A 757 2.52 5.98 -23.98
CA LEU A 757 3.01 4.82 -23.24
C LEU A 757 1.81 3.98 -22.80
N LEU A 758 1.74 2.73 -23.23
CA LEU A 758 0.77 1.75 -22.75
C LEU A 758 1.45 0.84 -21.73
N ILE A 759 0.91 0.72 -20.52
CA ILE A 759 1.54 -0.03 -19.43
C ILE A 759 0.53 -0.96 -18.74
N TYR A 760 0.85 -2.25 -18.66
CA TYR A 760 -0.04 -3.27 -18.13
C TYR A 760 0.72 -4.35 -17.34
N PRO A 761 0.07 -5.05 -16.39
CA PRO A 761 0.69 -6.17 -15.68
C PRO A 761 1.19 -7.25 -16.65
N GLY A 762 2.46 -7.61 -16.50
CA GLY A 762 3.08 -8.74 -17.17
C GLY A 762 2.85 -10.05 -16.43
N ALA A 763 3.06 -11.16 -17.13
CA ALA A 763 2.64 -12.49 -16.67
C ALA A 763 3.32 -12.99 -15.37
N ALA A 764 4.43 -12.37 -14.92
CA ALA A 764 5.13 -12.74 -13.68
C ALA A 764 4.87 -11.76 -12.51
N GLY A 765 3.84 -10.91 -12.61
CA GLY A 765 3.54 -9.89 -11.59
C GLY A 765 4.40 -8.62 -11.69
N ASP A 766 5.07 -8.45 -12.82
CA ASP A 766 5.81 -7.25 -13.22
C ASP A 766 5.02 -6.39 -14.23
N TYR A 767 5.68 -5.49 -14.99
CA TYR A 767 4.99 -4.57 -15.90
C TYR A 767 5.57 -4.58 -17.33
N GLU A 768 4.70 -4.82 -18.30
CA GLU A 768 4.97 -4.69 -19.73
C GLU A 768 4.64 -3.25 -20.17
N CYS A 769 5.56 -2.61 -20.92
CA CYS A 769 5.48 -1.21 -21.32
C CYS A 769 5.72 -1.06 -22.82
N VAL A 770 4.69 -0.65 -23.56
CA VAL A 770 4.73 -0.43 -25.00
C VAL A 770 4.78 1.06 -25.29
N LEU A 771 5.89 1.49 -25.89
CA LEU A 771 6.04 2.83 -26.45
C LEU A 771 5.38 2.88 -27.84
N CYS A 772 4.46 3.82 -28.01
CA CYS A 772 3.76 4.10 -29.25
C CYS A 772 4.16 5.49 -29.77
N GLY A 773 4.68 5.54 -31.00
CA GLY A 773 5.21 6.76 -31.60
C GLY A 773 6.00 6.49 -32.88
N ALA A 774 7.00 7.32 -33.18
CA ALA A 774 7.86 7.17 -34.35
C ALA A 774 8.81 5.95 -34.27
N VAL A 775 9.03 5.41 -33.07
CA VAL A 775 9.68 4.12 -32.82
C VAL A 775 8.72 3.32 -31.95
N ALA A 776 8.27 2.17 -32.44
CA ALA A 776 7.58 1.18 -31.64
C ALA A 776 8.61 0.40 -30.82
N THR A 777 8.36 0.21 -29.52
CA THR A 777 9.22 -0.63 -28.67
C THR A 777 8.39 -1.14 -27.50
N HIS A 778 8.32 -2.47 -27.35
CA HIS A 778 7.92 -3.09 -26.09
C HIS A 778 9.17 -3.32 -25.24
N VAL A 779 9.12 -2.91 -23.97
CA VAL A 779 10.12 -3.21 -22.94
C VAL A 779 9.44 -3.75 -21.69
N ARG A 780 10.12 -4.66 -21.00
CA ARG A 780 9.63 -5.26 -19.75
C ARG A 780 10.25 -4.54 -18.55
N LEU A 781 9.45 -3.76 -17.83
CA LEU A 781 9.93 -2.96 -16.70
C LEU A 781 10.22 -3.89 -15.49
N PRO A 782 11.39 -3.79 -14.84
CA PRO A 782 11.80 -4.67 -13.73
C PRO A 782 11.16 -4.25 -12.40
N LEU A 783 9.83 -4.12 -12.39
CA LEU A 783 9.04 -3.52 -11.34
C LEU A 783 7.90 -4.45 -10.96
N ASN A 784 7.67 -4.67 -9.68
CA ASN A 784 6.40 -5.25 -9.19
C ASN A 784 5.61 -4.19 -8.40
N ALA A 785 4.34 -4.48 -8.11
CA ALA A 785 3.44 -3.54 -7.43
C ALA A 785 3.98 -3.01 -6.09
N GLY A 786 4.55 -3.88 -5.23
CA GLY A 786 5.11 -3.47 -3.93
C GLY A 786 6.37 -2.62 -4.05
N LEU A 787 7.22 -2.89 -5.05
CA LEU A 787 8.43 -2.11 -5.30
C LEU A 787 8.07 -0.68 -5.74
N ILE A 788 7.15 -0.53 -6.69
CA ILE A 788 6.77 0.80 -7.19
C ILE A 788 5.96 1.59 -6.15
N ASP A 789 5.09 0.94 -5.37
CA ASP A 789 4.38 1.52 -4.22
C ASP A 789 5.37 2.19 -3.24
N ALA A 790 6.38 1.45 -2.78
CA ALA A 790 7.41 1.96 -1.86
C ALA A 790 8.19 3.16 -2.44
N TYR A 791 8.47 3.18 -3.75
CA TYR A 791 9.12 4.33 -4.39
C TYR A 791 8.21 5.55 -4.55
N ILE A 792 6.92 5.36 -4.83
CA ILE A 792 5.94 6.46 -4.88
C ILE A 792 5.73 7.05 -3.48
N GLN A 793 5.60 6.20 -2.44
CA GLN A 793 5.57 6.63 -1.04
C GLN A 793 6.83 7.46 -0.68
N SER A 794 8.02 7.00 -1.06
CA SER A 794 9.29 7.72 -0.83
C SER A 794 9.38 9.07 -1.56
N ALA A 795 8.84 9.15 -2.78
CA ALA A 795 8.73 10.41 -3.52
C ALA A 795 7.75 11.39 -2.84
N ARG A 796 6.58 10.91 -2.40
CA ARG A 796 5.56 11.71 -1.69
C ARG A 796 6.03 12.14 -0.30
N ALA A 797 6.77 11.31 0.42
CA ALA A 797 7.46 11.71 1.65
C ALA A 797 8.49 12.83 1.41
N SER A 798 9.06 12.92 0.20
CA SER A 798 9.96 14.02 -0.18
C SER A 798 9.21 15.26 -0.64
N LEU A 799 8.05 15.15 -1.28
CA LEU A 799 7.11 16.26 -1.47
C LEU A 799 6.67 16.86 -0.12
N MET A 800 6.38 16.01 0.87
CA MET A 800 6.04 16.44 2.23
C MET A 800 7.15 17.23 2.92
N LYS A 801 8.44 16.98 2.63
CA LYS A 801 9.55 17.80 3.14
C LYS A 801 9.53 19.24 2.60
N VAL A 802 8.97 19.47 1.42
CA VAL A 802 8.75 20.82 0.87
C VAL A 802 7.52 21.46 1.50
N VAL A 803 6.40 20.75 1.57
CA VAL A 803 5.17 21.23 2.22
C VAL A 803 5.39 21.60 3.69
N LEU A 804 6.22 20.83 4.41
CA LEU A 804 6.61 21.05 5.80
C LEU A 804 7.93 21.83 5.95
N TYR A 805 8.47 22.42 4.88
CA TYR A 805 9.72 23.18 4.97
C TYR A 805 9.53 24.43 5.85
N GLN A 806 10.41 24.55 6.85
CA GLN A 806 10.49 25.69 7.75
C GLN A 806 11.65 26.60 7.37
N ASP A 807 11.44 27.91 7.44
CA ASP A 807 12.52 28.90 7.34
C ASP A 807 13.32 29.03 8.65
N ALA A 808 14.31 29.93 8.65
CA ALA A 808 15.14 30.23 9.83
C ALA A 808 14.38 30.90 11.01
N THR A 809 13.06 31.13 10.87
CA THR A 809 12.15 31.61 11.93
C THR A 809 11.12 30.55 12.35
N ASN A 810 11.34 29.29 11.92
CA ASN A 810 10.46 28.13 12.13
C ASN A 810 9.06 28.28 11.50
N GLN A 811 8.87 29.18 10.53
CA GLN A 811 7.59 29.36 9.85
C GLN A 811 7.46 28.38 8.68
N TYR A 812 6.30 27.72 8.55
CA TYR A 812 5.98 26.87 7.40
C TYR A 812 5.65 27.72 6.17
N VAL A 813 6.69 28.18 5.46
CA VAL A 813 6.57 29.16 4.37
C VAL A 813 5.71 28.69 3.19
N PHE A 814 5.61 27.38 2.94
CA PHE A 814 4.72 26.81 1.92
C PHE A 814 3.25 26.69 2.37
N GLN A 815 2.96 26.90 3.66
CA GLN A 815 1.61 26.82 4.22
C GLN A 815 1.02 28.19 4.58
N GLY A 816 1.86 29.14 4.99
CA GLY A 816 1.43 30.49 5.41
C GLY A 816 0.86 31.39 4.30
N GLY A 817 0.97 30.99 3.03
CA GLY A 817 0.45 31.75 1.90
C GLY A 817 0.74 31.07 0.56
N ILE A 818 0.45 31.78 -0.54
CA ILE A 818 0.81 31.33 -1.90
C ILE A 818 2.19 31.81 -2.34
N ASP A 819 2.61 33.00 -1.89
CA ASP A 819 3.88 33.63 -2.25
C ASP A 819 5.03 33.11 -1.38
N VAL A 820 5.99 32.43 -2.02
CA VAL A 820 7.09 31.72 -1.35
C VAL A 820 8.40 32.55 -1.40
N PRO A 821 9.23 32.57 -0.34
CA PRO A 821 10.58 33.15 -0.38
C PRO A 821 11.49 32.46 -1.43
N GLN A 822 12.42 33.22 -2.04
CA GLN A 822 13.30 32.65 -3.07
C GLN A 822 14.20 31.54 -2.53
N ASP A 823 14.75 31.72 -1.33
CA ASP A 823 15.57 30.74 -0.64
C ASP A 823 14.80 29.44 -0.35
N ALA A 824 13.52 29.54 0.01
CA ALA A 824 12.66 28.36 0.18
C ALA A 824 12.39 27.62 -1.15
N LEU A 825 12.19 28.34 -2.25
CA LEU A 825 12.11 27.74 -3.59
C LEU A 825 13.43 27.07 -4.00
N ASP A 826 14.56 27.70 -3.71
CA ASP A 826 15.91 27.18 -4.00
C ASP A 826 16.22 25.92 -3.16
N LYS A 827 15.60 25.76 -1.97
CA LYS A 827 15.63 24.51 -1.18
C LYS A 827 14.64 23.46 -1.68
N ALA A 828 13.49 23.85 -2.20
CA ALA A 828 12.49 22.92 -2.73
C ALA A 828 12.97 22.18 -3.98
N LEU A 829 13.67 22.88 -4.89
CA LEU A 829 14.17 22.33 -6.16
C LEU A 829 14.97 21.02 -5.99
N PRO A 830 16.04 20.94 -5.17
CA PRO A 830 16.77 19.69 -5.00
C PRO A 830 15.97 18.58 -4.34
N ILE A 831 15.11 18.90 -3.36
CA ILE A 831 14.27 17.88 -2.70
C ILE A 831 13.32 17.21 -3.70
N MET A 832 12.73 18.00 -4.61
CA MET A 832 11.83 17.50 -5.64
C MET A 832 12.58 16.82 -6.80
N ALA A 833 13.73 17.35 -7.21
CA ALA A 833 14.53 16.81 -8.32
C ALA A 833 15.11 15.44 -7.97
N ASP A 834 15.67 15.28 -6.77
CA ASP A 834 16.13 13.99 -6.26
C ASP A 834 15.00 12.96 -6.21
N ALA A 835 13.79 13.35 -5.79
CA ALA A 835 12.62 12.48 -5.74
C ALA A 835 12.17 12.05 -7.15
N GLY A 836 12.05 13.01 -8.07
CA GLY A 836 11.70 12.78 -9.47
C GLY A 836 12.73 11.94 -10.23
N ALA A 837 14.02 12.12 -9.93
CA ALA A 837 15.11 11.37 -10.55
C ALA A 837 15.21 9.95 -9.98
N ARG A 838 14.91 9.75 -8.69
CA ARG A 838 14.78 8.40 -8.11
C ARG A 838 13.65 7.62 -8.76
N LEU A 839 12.49 8.24 -8.99
CA LEU A 839 11.40 7.62 -9.76
C LEU A 839 11.85 7.26 -11.19
N MET A 840 12.45 8.22 -11.92
CA MET A 840 12.95 7.98 -13.28
C MET A 840 13.99 6.84 -13.33
N ASN A 841 14.90 6.79 -12.34
CA ASN A 841 15.92 5.76 -12.23
C ASN A 841 15.33 4.40 -11.86
N THR A 842 14.37 4.33 -10.93
CA THR A 842 13.62 3.10 -10.62
C THR A 842 12.94 2.55 -11.87
N LEU A 843 12.20 3.39 -12.60
CA LEU A 843 11.38 2.97 -13.74
C LEU A 843 12.20 2.41 -14.91
N PHE A 844 13.31 3.06 -15.27
CA PHE A 844 14.02 2.77 -16.53
C PHE A 844 15.52 2.42 -16.37
N PHE A 845 16.10 2.56 -15.18
CA PHE A 845 17.53 2.34 -14.92
C PHE A 845 17.79 1.47 -13.67
N GLY A 846 16.75 0.80 -13.16
CA GLY A 846 16.81 0.01 -11.93
C GLY A 846 17.57 -1.31 -12.06
N ALA A 847 17.78 -1.97 -10.92
CA ALA A 847 18.32 -3.33 -10.91
C ALA A 847 17.37 -4.27 -11.67
N GLY A 848 17.90 -5.01 -12.66
CA GLY A 848 17.11 -5.85 -13.55
C GLY A 848 16.66 -5.18 -14.86
N ALA A 849 16.87 -3.87 -15.06
CA ALA A 849 16.59 -3.23 -16.34
C ALA A 849 17.51 -3.79 -17.44
N GLY A 850 16.95 -4.08 -18.62
CA GLY A 850 17.72 -4.35 -19.84
C GLY A 850 18.20 -3.08 -20.52
N ASP A 851 18.97 -3.23 -21.60
CA ASP A 851 19.44 -2.09 -22.40
C ASP A 851 18.34 -1.48 -23.27
N ASP A 852 17.30 -2.25 -23.57
CA ASP A 852 16.01 -1.83 -24.13
C ASP A 852 15.26 -0.89 -23.16
N VAL A 853 15.09 -1.30 -21.90
CA VAL A 853 14.46 -0.50 -20.83
C VAL A 853 15.24 0.81 -20.61
N ARG A 854 16.58 0.73 -20.56
CA ARG A 854 17.46 1.90 -20.50
C ARG A 854 17.34 2.80 -21.73
N SER A 855 17.16 2.22 -22.92
CA SER A 855 16.96 2.98 -24.16
C SER A 855 15.69 3.83 -24.10
N VAL A 856 14.56 3.26 -23.67
CA VAL A 856 13.30 4.02 -23.46
C VAL A 856 13.50 5.15 -22.43
N GLY A 857 14.17 4.88 -21.32
CA GLY A 857 14.52 5.91 -20.33
C GLY A 857 15.39 7.03 -20.90
N ASN A 858 16.35 6.70 -21.76
CA ASN A 858 17.22 7.66 -22.43
C ASN A 858 16.46 8.48 -23.49
N THR A 859 15.56 7.87 -24.26
CA THR A 859 14.67 8.57 -25.20
C THR A 859 13.75 9.56 -24.47
N LEU A 860 13.17 9.15 -23.34
CA LEU A 860 12.36 10.06 -22.49
C LEU A 860 13.18 11.25 -22.00
N ARG A 861 14.41 11.02 -21.49
CA ARG A 861 15.33 12.12 -21.12
C ARG A 861 15.64 13.03 -22.31
N GLN A 862 15.99 12.47 -23.47
CA GLN A 862 16.41 13.22 -24.65
C GLN A 862 15.27 14.09 -25.23
N LEU A 863 14.04 13.56 -25.30
CA LEU A 863 12.89 14.28 -25.82
C LEU A 863 12.35 15.32 -24.82
N GLY A 864 12.28 14.98 -23.52
CA GLY A 864 11.71 15.89 -22.52
C GLY A 864 12.66 16.99 -22.02
N THR A 865 13.98 16.79 -22.11
CA THR A 865 14.94 17.87 -21.77
C THR A 865 15.17 18.88 -22.91
N ARG A 866 14.69 18.61 -24.13
CA ARG A 866 14.82 19.54 -25.27
C ARG A 866 14.06 20.86 -25.03
N PRO A 867 14.71 22.03 -25.15
CA PRO A 867 14.08 23.32 -24.90
C PRO A 867 13.16 23.81 -26.04
N ASP A 868 13.23 23.16 -27.21
CA ASP A 868 12.44 23.50 -28.39
C ASP A 868 11.16 22.63 -28.54
N LEU A 869 10.94 21.67 -27.63
CA LEU A 869 9.78 20.78 -27.66
C LEU A 869 8.86 20.99 -26.45
N GLN A 870 7.55 21.05 -26.73
CA GLN A 870 6.49 20.83 -25.75
C GLN A 870 5.66 19.63 -26.22
N LEU A 871 5.89 18.47 -25.59
CA LEU A 871 5.17 17.24 -25.87
C LEU A 871 3.77 17.24 -25.25
N LYS A 872 2.80 16.63 -25.94
CA LYS A 872 1.61 16.01 -25.37
C LYS A 872 1.89 14.52 -25.16
N ILE A 873 1.97 14.10 -23.90
CA ILE A 873 2.31 12.73 -23.49
C ILE A 873 1.07 12.05 -22.93
N GLN A 874 0.68 10.92 -23.55
CA GLN A 874 -0.41 10.06 -23.08
C GLN A 874 0.15 8.86 -22.32
N ILE A 875 -0.23 8.69 -21.06
CA ILE A 875 0.01 7.46 -20.31
C ILE A 875 -1.30 6.69 -20.23
N VAL A 876 -1.33 5.45 -20.74
CA VAL A 876 -2.47 4.53 -20.61
C VAL A 876 -2.03 3.36 -19.73
N ALA A 877 -2.52 3.29 -18.49
CA ALA A 877 -2.05 2.32 -17.51
C ALA A 877 -3.19 1.52 -16.87
N GLN A 878 -3.07 0.19 -16.77
CA GLN A 878 -4.09 -0.62 -16.08
C GLN A 878 -3.99 -0.48 -14.56
N THR A 879 -2.78 -0.56 -13.99
CA THR A 879 -2.51 -0.49 -12.55
C THR A 879 -1.10 0.05 -12.29
N LEU A 880 -0.84 1.34 -12.60
CA LEU A 880 0.48 1.95 -12.32
C LEU A 880 0.37 3.46 -11.99
N PRO A 881 -0.06 3.82 -10.77
CA PRO A 881 -0.32 5.21 -10.35
C PRO A 881 0.97 6.02 -10.04
N VAL A 882 1.89 6.06 -11.00
CA VAL A 882 3.14 6.83 -10.94
C VAL A 882 2.83 8.34 -11.04
N PRO A 883 3.51 9.20 -10.25
CA PRO A 883 3.34 10.65 -10.33
C PRO A 883 4.12 11.21 -11.53
N TRP A 884 3.66 10.93 -12.76
CA TRP A 884 4.32 11.32 -14.01
C TRP A 884 4.73 12.80 -14.09
N PRO A 885 3.94 13.79 -13.59
CA PRO A 885 4.38 15.19 -13.53
C PRO A 885 5.69 15.43 -12.76
N LEU A 886 5.99 14.61 -11.75
CA LEU A 886 7.15 14.74 -10.86
C LEU A 886 8.44 14.12 -11.44
N LEU A 887 8.38 13.32 -12.51
CA LEU A 887 9.58 12.72 -13.10
C LEU A 887 10.57 13.81 -13.53
N TYR A 888 11.78 13.74 -12.96
CA TYR A 888 12.87 14.67 -13.25
C TYR A 888 13.81 14.02 -14.27
N LEU A 889 13.90 14.65 -15.45
CA LEU A 889 14.64 14.11 -16.59
C LEU A 889 16.08 14.63 -16.69
N GLY A 890 16.41 15.67 -15.91
CA GLY A 890 17.76 16.23 -15.86
C GLY A 890 18.77 15.30 -15.19
N ASP A 891 20.03 15.69 -15.27
CA ASP A 891 21.13 15.09 -14.53
C ASP A 891 21.03 15.42 -13.02
N VAL A 892 21.51 14.49 -12.18
CA VAL A 892 21.54 14.55 -10.72
C VAL A 892 22.87 14.04 -10.12
N SER A 893 23.93 14.03 -10.92
CA SER A 893 25.32 13.78 -10.46
C SER A 893 25.84 14.88 -9.52
N GLY A 894 25.36 16.11 -9.70
CA GLY A 894 25.91 17.33 -9.12
C GLY A 894 26.77 18.15 -10.10
N ASP A 895 27.10 17.61 -11.29
CA ASP A 895 27.88 18.30 -12.32
C ASP A 895 27.09 19.41 -13.02
N THR A 896 25.76 19.29 -13.10
CA THR A 896 24.87 20.30 -13.68
C THR A 896 23.90 20.90 -12.66
N PRO A 897 23.67 22.24 -12.67
CA PRO A 897 22.66 22.85 -11.81
C PRO A 897 21.25 22.36 -12.14
N TYR A 898 20.46 22.09 -11.10
CA TYR A 898 19.08 21.65 -11.26
C TYR A 898 18.20 22.75 -11.88
N SER A 899 17.14 22.34 -12.57
CA SER A 899 16.20 23.27 -13.23
C SER A 899 14.76 22.77 -13.15
N TRP A 900 13.84 23.65 -12.79
CA TRP A 900 12.39 23.36 -12.81
C TRP A 900 11.89 22.92 -14.19
N ASP A 901 12.56 23.38 -15.25
CA ASP A 901 12.24 23.08 -16.64
C ASP A 901 12.54 21.61 -17.04
N ASN A 902 13.23 20.85 -16.17
CA ASN A 902 13.54 19.42 -16.36
C ASN A 902 12.51 18.47 -15.70
N PHE A 903 11.49 18.99 -14.99
CA PHE A 903 10.35 18.17 -14.56
C PHE A 903 9.36 17.99 -15.72
N LEU A 904 8.93 16.75 -15.97
CA LEU A 904 8.00 16.43 -17.03
C LEU A 904 6.74 17.32 -16.99
N GLY A 905 6.18 17.51 -15.79
CA GLY A 905 4.96 18.28 -15.57
C GLY A 905 5.10 19.81 -15.58
N MET A 906 6.33 20.35 -15.59
CA MET A 906 6.58 21.80 -15.70
C MET A 906 6.75 22.27 -17.16
N ARG A 907 7.10 21.36 -18.08
CA ARG A 907 7.34 21.68 -19.49
C ARG A 907 6.29 21.08 -20.45
N HIS A 908 5.75 19.91 -20.15
CA HIS A 908 4.92 19.11 -21.06
C HIS A 908 3.48 18.94 -20.58
N ILE A 909 2.58 18.71 -21.52
CA ILE A 909 1.20 18.31 -21.22
C ILE A 909 1.22 16.80 -21.00
N ILE A 910 0.70 16.36 -19.85
CA ILE A 910 0.63 14.95 -19.46
C ILE A 910 -0.83 14.63 -19.14
N GLU A 911 -1.33 13.56 -19.75
CA GLU A 911 -2.59 12.92 -19.37
C GLU A 911 -2.34 11.50 -18.89
N GLN A 912 -3.07 11.08 -17.86
CA GLN A 912 -3.14 9.69 -17.44
C GLN A 912 -4.54 9.15 -17.72
N ILE A 913 -4.60 7.97 -18.34
CA ILE A 913 -5.84 7.31 -18.74
C ILE A 913 -5.84 5.90 -18.14
N PRO A 914 -6.68 5.62 -17.12
CA PRO A 914 -6.82 4.26 -16.60
C PRO A 914 -7.33 3.31 -17.69
N LEU A 915 -6.66 2.18 -17.89
CA LEU A 915 -7.08 1.13 -18.85
C LEU A 915 -8.22 0.26 -18.26
N GLN A 916 -9.31 0.93 -17.83
CA GLN A 916 -10.51 0.31 -17.28
C GLN A 916 -11.52 -0.03 -18.39
N ASN A 917 -12.23 -1.16 -18.22
CA ASN A 917 -13.05 -1.75 -19.28
C ASN A 917 -14.55 -1.71 -18.95
N PRO A 918 -15.39 -0.93 -19.66
CA PRO A 918 -15.06 0.15 -20.60
C PRO A 918 -15.13 1.54 -19.96
N MET A 919 -14.13 2.39 -20.24
CA MET A 919 -14.21 3.85 -20.04
C MET A 919 -15.51 4.39 -20.67
N ALA A 920 -16.44 4.90 -19.85
CA ALA A 920 -17.81 5.19 -20.29
C ALA A 920 -17.99 6.55 -21.01
N VAL A 921 -16.93 7.35 -21.09
CA VAL A 921 -17.03 8.81 -21.24
C VAL A 921 -15.81 9.33 -22.02
N THR A 922 -16.04 10.00 -23.16
CA THR A 922 -14.99 10.21 -24.17
C THR A 922 -15.04 11.53 -24.95
N GLU A 923 -16.15 12.26 -24.93
CA GLU A 923 -16.27 13.57 -25.61
C GLU A 923 -15.46 14.65 -24.87
N PRO A 924 -14.47 15.35 -25.43
CA PRO A 924 -13.70 16.34 -24.66
C PRO A 924 -14.55 17.52 -24.15
N GLU A 925 -15.76 17.72 -24.66
CA GLU A 925 -16.64 18.83 -24.31
C GLU A 925 -17.60 18.49 -23.17
N ILE A 926 -17.62 19.33 -22.13
CA ILE A 926 -18.63 19.34 -21.07
C ILE A 926 -19.62 20.46 -21.39
N ALA A 927 -20.83 20.06 -21.81
CA ALA A 927 -21.87 21.00 -22.26
C ALA A 927 -22.35 21.94 -21.15
N SER A 928 -22.17 23.25 -21.30
CA SER A 928 -22.55 24.26 -20.29
C SER A 928 -23.99 24.77 -20.41
N THR A 929 -24.71 24.40 -21.47
CA THR A 929 -26.06 24.88 -21.77
C THR A 929 -27.13 23.81 -21.54
N PRO A 930 -28.32 24.15 -20.96
CA PRO A 930 -28.74 25.48 -20.55
C PRO A 930 -28.10 25.99 -19.25
N SER A 931 -27.47 25.09 -18.49
CA SER A 931 -26.65 25.41 -17.32
C SER A 931 -25.69 24.25 -17.02
N LEU A 932 -24.48 24.56 -16.56
CA LEU A 932 -23.49 23.59 -16.09
C LEU A 932 -23.84 23.13 -14.67
N ASN A 933 -24.10 21.83 -14.48
CA ASN A 933 -24.48 21.27 -13.18
C ASN A 933 -23.24 20.97 -12.34
N VAL A 934 -23.16 21.55 -11.14
CA VAL A 934 -22.00 21.47 -10.24
C VAL A 934 -22.46 21.00 -8.86
N SER A 935 -21.85 19.95 -8.31
CA SER A 935 -22.03 19.62 -6.90
C SER A 935 -20.81 20.00 -6.08
N LEU A 936 -21.06 20.61 -4.91
CA LEU A 936 -20.05 20.95 -3.92
C LEU A 936 -20.21 19.98 -2.75
N ASN A 937 -19.24 19.09 -2.58
CA ASN A 937 -19.30 18.01 -1.60
C ASN A 937 -18.27 18.35 -0.52
N LEU A 938 -18.74 18.90 0.59
CA LEU A 938 -17.95 19.77 1.48
C LEU A 938 -17.91 19.28 2.93
N ASN A 939 -16.78 19.50 3.60
CA ASN A 939 -16.70 19.51 5.06
C ASN A 939 -16.73 20.97 5.56
N ALA A 940 -17.87 21.42 6.07
CA ALA A 940 -18.05 22.78 6.55
C ALA A 940 -17.31 23.08 7.88
N GLY A 941 -16.75 22.06 8.55
CA GLY A 941 -15.94 22.23 9.75
C GLY A 941 -14.54 22.80 9.50
N ILE A 942 -14.01 22.67 8.27
CA ILE A 942 -12.62 23.03 7.93
C ILE A 942 -12.31 24.50 8.27
N ASP A 943 -13.18 25.44 7.89
CA ASP A 943 -12.94 26.87 8.13
C ASP A 943 -12.85 27.21 9.63
N ALA A 944 -13.68 26.55 10.44
CA ALA A 944 -13.69 26.72 11.89
C ALA A 944 -12.51 26.02 12.58
N ALA A 945 -12.08 24.86 12.07
CA ALA A 945 -10.94 24.11 12.59
C ALA A 945 -9.59 24.78 12.26
N MET A 946 -9.46 25.34 11.05
CA MET A 946 -8.22 25.96 10.57
C MET A 946 -8.15 27.48 10.81
N GLY A 947 -9.26 28.13 11.17
CA GLY A 947 -9.31 29.58 11.42
C GLY A 947 -9.14 30.45 10.17
N ILE A 948 -9.41 29.88 8.98
CA ILE A 948 -9.25 30.53 7.67
C ILE A 948 -10.52 30.34 6.83
N ASP A 949 -10.75 31.24 5.87
CA ASP A 949 -11.82 31.10 4.89
C ASP A 949 -11.31 30.34 3.65
N VAL A 950 -11.66 29.06 3.54
CA VAL A 950 -11.38 28.23 2.36
C VAL A 950 -12.64 27.54 1.81
N VAL A 951 -13.48 26.92 2.63
CA VAL A 951 -14.71 26.23 2.19
C VAL A 951 -15.82 27.25 1.90
N ALA A 952 -16.03 28.25 2.74
CA ALA A 952 -17.02 29.30 2.52
C ALA A 952 -16.72 30.12 1.25
N SER A 953 -15.46 30.45 0.99
CA SER A 953 -15.03 31.17 -0.22
C SER A 953 -15.05 30.30 -1.49
N GLN A 954 -14.72 29.01 -1.41
CA GLN A 954 -14.96 28.08 -2.54
C GLN A 954 -16.45 27.98 -2.86
N ARG A 955 -17.31 27.89 -1.84
CA ARG A 955 -18.77 27.89 -2.00
C ARG A 955 -19.26 29.20 -2.62
N ALA A 956 -18.76 30.34 -2.16
CA ALA A 956 -19.09 31.67 -2.70
C ALA A 956 -18.64 31.85 -4.15
N PHE A 957 -17.47 31.33 -4.55
CA PHE A 957 -16.99 31.34 -5.94
C PHE A 957 -18.00 30.69 -6.89
N TRP A 958 -18.48 29.49 -6.52
CA TRP A 958 -19.46 28.76 -7.32
C TRP A 958 -20.85 29.40 -7.29
N GLN A 959 -21.35 29.78 -6.10
CA GLN A 959 -22.66 30.42 -5.97
C GLN A 959 -22.75 31.79 -6.67
N ALA A 960 -21.62 32.47 -6.90
CA ALA A 960 -21.55 33.71 -7.68
C ALA A 960 -21.40 33.51 -9.20
N ARG A 961 -21.23 32.27 -9.69
CA ARG A 961 -20.97 32.01 -11.11
C ARG A 961 -22.28 31.98 -11.92
N ALA A 962 -22.37 32.83 -12.94
CA ALA A 962 -23.49 32.79 -13.87
C ALA A 962 -23.38 31.58 -14.82
N GLY A 963 -24.52 30.94 -15.10
CA GLY A 963 -24.58 29.76 -15.98
C GLY A 963 -24.33 28.42 -15.28
N THR A 964 -24.08 28.38 -13.98
CA THR A 964 -24.00 27.13 -13.20
C THR A 964 -25.25 26.87 -12.36
N THR A 965 -25.64 25.60 -12.24
CA THR A 965 -26.62 25.11 -11.27
C THR A 965 -25.84 24.39 -10.16
N VAL A 966 -25.75 25.02 -8.99
CA VAL A 966 -24.89 24.55 -7.88
C VAL A 966 -25.74 23.81 -6.84
N LEU A 967 -25.25 22.66 -6.38
CA LEU A 967 -25.87 21.85 -5.33
C LEU A 967 -24.86 21.49 -4.24
N ASP A 968 -25.01 22.11 -3.07
CA ASP A 968 -24.21 21.82 -1.87
C ASP A 968 -24.63 20.48 -1.24
N ARG A 969 -23.65 19.67 -0.82
CA ARG A 969 -23.82 18.43 -0.05
C ARG A 969 -22.78 18.40 1.07
N GLU A 970 -23.23 18.57 2.30
CA GLU A 970 -22.38 18.51 3.49
C GLU A 970 -22.42 17.15 4.20
N ASN A 971 -23.35 16.28 3.80
CA ASN A 971 -23.67 15.01 4.46
C ASN A 971 -23.34 13.79 3.58
N GLY A 972 -22.67 12.79 4.15
CA GLY A 972 -22.28 11.56 3.47
C GLY A 972 -23.44 10.70 3.01
N GLY A 973 -24.57 10.71 3.73
CA GLY A 973 -25.81 10.06 3.32
C GLY A 973 -26.38 10.65 2.01
N ASP A 974 -26.40 11.97 1.87
CA ASP A 974 -26.83 12.63 0.64
C ASP A 974 -25.81 12.50 -0.51
N PHE A 975 -24.50 12.45 -0.21
CA PHE A 975 -23.45 12.14 -1.19
C PHE A 975 -23.60 10.73 -1.76
N ILE A 976 -23.72 9.72 -0.89
CA ILE A 976 -23.98 8.31 -1.26
C ILE A 976 -25.27 8.19 -2.08
N LYS A 977 -26.33 8.89 -1.68
CA LYS A 977 -27.63 8.90 -2.37
C LYS A 977 -27.55 9.53 -3.75
N ALA A 978 -26.75 10.59 -3.94
CA ALA A 978 -26.46 11.15 -5.26
C ALA A 978 -25.65 10.15 -6.12
N LEU A 979 -24.61 9.53 -5.56
CA LEU A 979 -23.81 8.53 -6.27
C LEU A 979 -24.60 7.25 -6.63
N ARG A 980 -25.60 6.86 -5.84
CA ARG A 980 -26.50 5.74 -6.14
C ARG A 980 -27.51 6.07 -7.24
N ASN A 981 -27.80 7.34 -7.52
CA ASN A 981 -28.81 7.75 -8.48
C ASN A 981 -28.22 7.92 -9.89
N ALA A 982 -28.59 7.03 -10.82
CA ALA A 982 -28.21 7.14 -12.23
C ALA A 982 -28.60 8.48 -12.87
N GLN A 983 -29.69 9.10 -12.41
CA GLN A 983 -30.21 10.38 -12.93
C GLN A 983 -29.54 11.61 -12.29
N THR A 984 -28.46 11.44 -11.53
CA THR A 984 -27.70 12.55 -10.95
C THR A 984 -27.02 13.36 -12.07
N PRO A 985 -27.31 14.66 -12.20
CA PRO A 985 -26.92 15.47 -13.36
C PRO A 985 -25.53 16.10 -13.24
N ASP A 986 -24.82 15.91 -12.12
CA ASP A 986 -23.51 16.49 -11.82
C ASP A 986 -22.51 16.35 -13.01
N GLN A 987 -22.06 17.48 -13.55
CA GLN A 987 -21.06 17.57 -14.63
C GLN A 987 -19.69 18.02 -14.11
N ILE A 988 -19.68 18.72 -12.98
CA ILE A 988 -18.51 18.87 -12.11
C ILE A 988 -18.91 18.36 -10.73
N LEU A 989 -18.10 17.46 -10.17
CA LEU A 989 -18.21 16.99 -8.79
C LEU A 989 -16.97 17.48 -8.05
N TYR A 990 -17.12 18.58 -7.30
CA TYR A 990 -16.05 19.17 -6.52
C TYR A 990 -16.11 18.65 -5.08
N LEU A 991 -14.97 18.23 -4.56
CA LEU A 991 -14.78 17.78 -3.18
C LEU A 991 -13.80 18.74 -2.48
N TYR A 992 -14.22 19.31 -1.35
CA TYR A 992 -13.36 20.08 -0.45
C TYR A 992 -13.55 19.57 0.97
N CYS A 993 -12.64 18.71 1.38
CA CYS A 993 -12.84 17.76 2.46
C CYS A 993 -11.49 17.40 3.12
N HIS A 994 -11.54 16.61 4.21
CA HIS A 994 -10.41 15.75 4.52
C HIS A 994 -10.56 14.42 3.76
N ALA A 995 -9.49 13.65 3.73
CA ALA A 995 -9.45 12.29 3.24
C ALA A 995 -8.54 11.45 4.16
N VAL A 996 -8.34 10.19 3.82
CA VAL A 996 -7.17 9.40 4.23
C VAL A 996 -7.06 8.24 3.25
N SER A 997 -5.87 7.95 2.73
CA SER A 997 -5.65 6.78 1.88
C SER A 997 -5.12 5.61 2.69
N LYS A 998 -5.33 4.38 2.19
CA LYS A 998 -4.81 3.15 2.79
C LYS A 998 -4.13 2.26 1.77
N GLY A 999 -2.82 2.04 1.92
CA GLY A 999 -1.97 1.26 1.03
C GLY A 999 -2.40 -0.20 0.88
N LEU A 1000 -1.87 -0.91 -0.12
CA LEU A 1000 -2.19 -2.33 -0.37
C LEU A 1000 -1.80 -3.24 0.81
N THR A 1001 -0.84 -2.78 1.63
CA THR A 1001 -0.30 -3.46 2.81
C THR A 1001 -0.81 -2.89 4.14
N GLU A 1002 -1.68 -1.88 4.11
CA GLU A 1002 -2.30 -1.33 5.33
C GLU A 1002 -3.60 -2.06 5.70
N ALA A 1003 -3.97 -2.02 6.98
CA ALA A 1003 -5.18 -2.64 7.48
C ALA A 1003 -6.44 -2.10 6.76
N GLY A 1004 -7.20 -3.01 6.13
CA GLY A 1004 -8.36 -2.71 5.29
C GLY A 1004 -8.05 -2.37 3.83
N GLY A 1005 -6.77 -2.26 3.45
CA GLY A 1005 -6.34 -2.02 2.06
C GLY A 1005 -6.91 -0.74 1.44
N PRO A 1006 -6.94 -0.62 0.10
CA PRO A 1006 -7.51 0.53 -0.60
C PRO A 1006 -8.97 0.83 -0.20
N GLY A 1007 -9.73 -0.18 0.21
CA GLY A 1007 -11.14 -0.08 0.62
C GLY A 1007 -11.37 0.73 1.89
N ALA A 1008 -10.39 0.73 2.81
CA ALA A 1008 -10.40 1.55 4.02
C ALA A 1008 -9.90 3.00 3.80
N SER A 1009 -9.63 3.40 2.55
CA SER A 1009 -9.41 4.81 2.21
C SER A 1009 -10.73 5.57 2.37
N CYS A 1010 -10.71 6.76 2.98
CA CYS A 1010 -11.91 7.53 3.32
C CYS A 1010 -11.91 8.96 2.73
N ILE A 1011 -13.11 9.53 2.59
CA ILE A 1011 -13.38 10.96 2.42
C ILE A 1011 -14.17 11.43 3.64
N GLU A 1012 -13.84 12.58 4.21
CA GLU A 1012 -14.55 13.14 5.37
C GLU A 1012 -15.43 14.33 4.96
N LEU A 1013 -16.75 14.16 5.04
CA LEU A 1013 -17.70 15.27 4.93
C LEU A 1013 -18.10 15.75 6.33
N THR A 1014 -19.01 16.71 6.43
CA THR A 1014 -19.32 17.43 7.69
C THR A 1014 -19.91 16.51 8.78
N ASP A 1015 -20.50 15.38 8.41
CA ASP A 1015 -21.02 14.34 9.32
C ASP A 1015 -20.04 13.17 9.58
N GLY A 1016 -18.85 13.19 8.99
CA GLY A 1016 -17.76 12.25 9.26
C GLY A 1016 -17.20 11.50 8.05
N LEU A 1017 -16.46 10.44 8.34
CA LEU A 1017 -15.71 9.62 7.37
C LEU A 1017 -16.62 8.66 6.59
N ILE A 1018 -16.41 8.59 5.28
CA ILE A 1018 -17.05 7.69 4.34
C ILE A 1018 -15.94 6.84 3.70
N SER A 1019 -15.92 5.53 3.96
CA SER A 1019 -14.93 4.64 3.34
C SER A 1019 -15.22 4.36 1.87
N LEU A 1020 -14.19 4.00 1.11
CA LEU A 1020 -14.33 3.56 -0.27
C LEU A 1020 -15.18 2.28 -0.37
N ASP A 1021 -15.10 1.40 0.62
CA ASP A 1021 -15.96 0.20 0.68
C ASP A 1021 -17.41 0.53 1.07
N ASP A 1022 -17.66 1.56 1.90
CA ASP A 1022 -19.01 2.12 2.05
C ASP A 1022 -19.55 2.68 0.72
N LEU A 1023 -18.71 3.34 -0.09
CA LEU A 1023 -19.11 3.81 -1.42
C LEU A 1023 -19.40 2.67 -2.39
N LYS A 1024 -18.56 1.62 -2.43
CA LYS A 1024 -18.81 0.41 -3.25
C LYS A 1024 -20.08 -0.32 -2.82
N LEU A 1025 -20.29 -0.49 -1.50
CA LEU A 1025 -21.45 -1.19 -0.94
C LEU A 1025 -22.75 -0.39 -1.08
N ARG A 1026 -22.70 0.93 -0.83
CA ARG A 1026 -23.90 1.79 -0.74
C ARG A 1026 -24.16 2.60 -2.02
N ALA A 1027 -23.24 2.65 -2.98
CA ALA A 1027 -23.40 3.29 -4.28
C ALA A 1027 -22.60 2.55 -5.39
N PRO A 1028 -22.88 1.26 -5.65
CA PRO A 1028 -22.10 0.39 -6.53
C PRO A 1028 -21.88 0.90 -7.96
N THR A 1029 -20.86 0.35 -8.62
CA THR A 1029 -20.37 0.76 -9.96
C THR A 1029 -21.22 0.26 -11.12
N ASP A 1030 -22.19 -0.63 -10.88
CA ASP A 1030 -23.23 -1.02 -11.84
C ASP A 1030 -24.06 0.19 -12.32
N THR A 1031 -24.24 1.17 -11.45
CA THR A 1031 -25.11 2.33 -11.64
C THR A 1031 -24.26 3.55 -12.01
N ARG A 1032 -24.13 3.81 -13.31
CA ARG A 1032 -23.34 4.92 -13.87
C ARG A 1032 -24.09 6.26 -13.81
N LEU A 1033 -23.35 7.36 -13.64
CA LEU A 1033 -23.87 8.73 -13.50
C LEU A 1033 -24.16 9.37 -14.86
N ALA A 1034 -25.39 9.82 -15.09
CA ALA A 1034 -25.79 10.47 -16.35
C ALA A 1034 -25.04 11.79 -16.64
N GLY A 1035 -24.64 12.54 -15.60
CA GLY A 1035 -23.93 13.81 -15.75
C GLY A 1035 -22.48 13.73 -16.27
N LYS A 1036 -21.89 12.52 -16.35
CA LYS A 1036 -20.51 12.28 -16.81
C LYS A 1036 -19.45 13.20 -16.13
N PRO A 1037 -19.42 13.32 -14.78
CA PRO A 1037 -18.72 14.41 -14.10
C PRO A 1037 -17.19 14.42 -14.32
N LEU A 1038 -16.61 15.61 -14.43
CA LEU A 1038 -15.22 15.81 -14.02
C LEU A 1038 -15.17 15.88 -12.48
N VAL A 1039 -14.45 14.95 -11.86
CA VAL A 1039 -14.26 14.93 -10.41
C VAL A 1039 -13.00 15.72 -10.05
N PHE A 1040 -13.09 16.63 -9.09
CA PHE A 1040 -11.96 17.42 -8.61
C PHE A 1040 -11.89 17.31 -7.08
N ILE A 1041 -10.76 16.88 -6.54
CA ILE A 1041 -10.61 16.54 -5.12
C ILE A 1041 -9.53 17.39 -4.46
N ASN A 1042 -9.95 18.38 -3.69
CA ASN A 1042 -9.11 19.15 -2.78
C ASN A 1042 -9.20 18.53 -1.36
N ALA A 1043 -8.35 17.54 -1.10
CA ALA A 1043 -8.17 16.98 0.23
C ALA A 1043 -7.20 17.85 1.05
N CYS A 1044 -7.73 18.67 1.95
CA CYS A 1044 -6.92 19.44 2.89
C CYS A 1044 -6.55 18.58 4.10
N GLU A 1045 -5.29 18.63 4.53
CA GLU A 1045 -4.78 18.02 5.78
C GLU A 1045 -5.10 16.53 6.05
N SER A 1046 -5.15 15.68 5.02
CA SER A 1046 -5.36 14.22 5.17
C SER A 1046 -4.08 13.41 5.41
N ALA A 1047 -4.11 12.40 6.28
CA ALA A 1047 -3.02 11.42 6.37
C ALA A 1047 -2.72 10.77 5.00
N GLU A 1048 -1.44 10.50 4.75
CA GLU A 1048 -0.78 10.04 3.52
C GLU A 1048 -1.71 9.64 2.36
N MET A 1049 -1.65 10.39 1.25
CA MET A 1049 -2.19 9.92 -0.02
C MET A 1049 -1.26 8.84 -0.58
N SER A 1050 -1.48 7.62 -0.13
CA SER A 1050 -0.87 6.38 -0.63
C SER A 1050 -1.24 6.16 -2.12
N PRO A 1051 -0.47 5.39 -2.93
CA PRO A 1051 -0.76 5.16 -4.36
C PRO A 1051 -2.18 4.66 -4.60
N THR A 1052 -2.70 3.92 -3.62
CA THR A 1052 -4.05 3.38 -3.55
C THR A 1052 -5.19 4.39 -3.51
N PHE A 1053 -4.95 5.69 -3.37
CA PHE A 1053 -5.99 6.68 -3.67
C PHE A 1053 -6.39 6.60 -5.16
N TYR A 1054 -5.40 6.28 -6.01
CA TYR A 1054 -5.52 6.11 -7.45
C TYR A 1054 -5.66 4.63 -7.88
N ASP A 1055 -5.52 3.66 -6.97
CA ASP A 1055 -6.07 2.30 -7.11
C ASP A 1055 -7.48 2.16 -6.48
N GLY A 1056 -8.01 3.25 -5.89
CA GLY A 1056 -9.22 3.24 -5.06
C GLY A 1056 -10.28 4.23 -5.51
N PHE A 1057 -10.20 5.49 -5.05
CA PHE A 1057 -11.21 6.51 -5.34
C PHE A 1057 -11.26 6.88 -6.83
N ALA A 1058 -10.10 7.07 -7.47
CA ALA A 1058 -10.11 7.45 -8.89
C ALA A 1058 -10.70 6.33 -9.79
N PRO A 1059 -10.30 5.04 -9.67
CA PRO A 1059 -10.94 3.94 -10.37
C PRO A 1059 -12.43 3.81 -10.07
N TYR A 1060 -12.85 3.96 -8.81
CA TYR A 1060 -14.27 3.96 -8.44
C TYR A 1060 -15.06 5.06 -9.17
N PHE A 1061 -14.61 6.31 -9.15
CA PHE A 1061 -15.31 7.40 -9.85
C PHE A 1061 -15.34 7.18 -11.38
N MET A 1062 -14.26 6.65 -11.97
CA MET A 1062 -14.21 6.31 -13.40
C MET A 1062 -15.18 5.17 -13.75
N ASP A 1063 -15.28 4.12 -12.93
CA ASP A 1063 -16.24 3.02 -13.10
C ASP A 1063 -17.69 3.50 -12.95
N LYS A 1064 -17.94 4.45 -12.02
CA LYS A 1064 -19.20 5.19 -11.88
C LYS A 1064 -19.52 6.11 -13.08
N GLY A 1065 -18.62 6.24 -14.05
CA GLY A 1065 -18.82 7.01 -15.28
C GLY A 1065 -18.41 8.48 -15.16
N ALA A 1066 -17.43 8.82 -14.33
CA ALA A 1066 -16.74 10.12 -14.43
C ALA A 1066 -15.99 10.26 -15.77
N ARG A 1067 -15.81 11.50 -16.21
CA ARG A 1067 -14.94 11.87 -17.35
C ARG A 1067 -13.45 11.80 -17.00
N GLY A 1068 -13.15 12.05 -15.74
CA GLY A 1068 -11.80 12.06 -15.21
C GLY A 1068 -11.77 12.50 -13.75
N VAL A 1069 -10.60 12.34 -13.15
CA VAL A 1069 -10.35 12.68 -11.74
C VAL A 1069 -9.09 13.54 -11.64
N ILE A 1070 -9.22 14.70 -11.02
CA ILE A 1070 -8.09 15.54 -10.58
C ILE A 1070 -7.99 15.42 -9.06
N GLY A 1071 -6.77 15.20 -8.56
CA GLY A 1071 -6.48 15.06 -7.14
C GLY A 1071 -5.03 15.41 -6.83
N THR A 1072 -4.64 15.29 -5.57
CA THR A 1072 -3.29 15.62 -5.09
C THR A 1072 -2.44 14.37 -4.82
N GLU A 1073 -1.12 14.54 -4.83
CA GLU A 1073 -0.12 13.49 -4.57
C GLU A 1073 0.21 13.35 -3.08
N CYS A 1074 0.02 14.41 -2.29
CA CYS A 1074 0.19 14.40 -0.83
C CYS A 1074 -0.67 15.50 -0.17
N LYS A 1075 -0.52 15.72 1.14
CA LYS A 1075 -1.17 16.85 1.84
C LYS A 1075 -0.83 18.15 1.11
N THR A 1076 -1.86 18.86 0.67
CA THR A 1076 -1.71 20.16 0.03
C THR A 1076 -2.17 21.26 1.00
N PRO A 1077 -1.39 22.36 1.18
CA PRO A 1077 -1.77 23.44 2.08
C PRO A 1077 -3.10 24.10 1.67
N ALA A 1078 -4.01 24.33 2.62
CA ALA A 1078 -5.37 24.79 2.32
C ALA A 1078 -5.40 26.15 1.58
N LEU A 1079 -4.52 27.09 1.94
CA LEU A 1079 -4.42 28.39 1.23
C LEU A 1079 -3.95 28.23 -0.23
N PHE A 1080 -3.06 27.26 -0.49
CA PHE A 1080 -2.63 26.92 -1.85
C PHE A 1080 -3.74 26.17 -2.61
N ALA A 1081 -4.37 25.16 -2.00
CA ALA A 1081 -5.44 24.37 -2.61
C ALA A 1081 -6.65 25.24 -3.04
N LYS A 1082 -7.03 26.21 -2.20
CA LYS A 1082 -8.02 27.25 -2.51
C LYS A 1082 -7.60 28.08 -3.73
N ALA A 1083 -6.42 28.71 -3.68
CA ALA A 1083 -5.96 29.61 -4.74
C ALA A 1083 -5.70 28.87 -6.07
N TRP A 1084 -5.26 27.62 -6.01
CA TRP A 1084 -5.11 26.73 -7.16
C TRP A 1084 -6.47 26.44 -7.80
N ALA A 1085 -7.47 26.05 -7.00
CA ALA A 1085 -8.82 25.79 -7.50
C ALA A 1085 -9.50 27.05 -8.08
N ASP A 1086 -9.37 28.21 -7.42
CA ASP A 1086 -9.87 29.49 -7.94
C ASP A 1086 -9.36 29.73 -9.38
N ARG A 1087 -8.05 29.57 -9.60
CA ARG A 1087 -7.40 29.82 -10.90
C ARG A 1087 -7.66 28.70 -11.92
N PHE A 1088 -7.77 27.45 -11.46
CA PHE A 1088 -8.18 26.32 -12.29
C PHE A 1088 -9.59 26.52 -12.83
N PHE A 1089 -10.58 26.76 -11.97
CA PHE A 1089 -11.95 26.93 -12.43
C PHE A 1089 -12.15 28.23 -13.22
N ASP A 1090 -11.48 29.34 -12.88
CA ASP A 1090 -11.55 30.55 -13.71
C ASP A 1090 -11.11 30.33 -15.17
N THR A 1091 -10.07 29.52 -15.40
CA THR A 1091 -9.52 29.26 -16.75
C THR A 1091 -10.23 28.09 -17.45
N PHE A 1092 -10.49 26.98 -16.75
CA PHE A 1092 -11.19 25.82 -17.29
C PHE A 1092 -12.65 26.14 -17.65
N LEU A 1093 -13.37 26.91 -16.82
CA LEU A 1093 -14.74 27.34 -17.13
C LEU A 1093 -14.79 28.31 -18.33
N ALA A 1094 -13.68 29.00 -18.64
CA ALA A 1094 -13.54 29.82 -19.84
C ALA A 1094 -13.24 29.02 -21.13
N GLY A 1095 -13.29 27.68 -21.08
CA GLY A 1095 -13.18 26.79 -22.23
C GLY A 1095 -11.76 26.39 -22.62
N GLU A 1096 -10.74 26.76 -21.84
CA GLU A 1096 -9.35 26.32 -22.06
C GLU A 1096 -9.19 24.81 -21.78
N PRO A 1097 -8.46 24.05 -22.63
CA PRO A 1097 -8.23 22.63 -22.41
C PRO A 1097 -7.51 22.30 -21.10
N LEU A 1098 -8.00 21.31 -20.38
CA LEU A 1098 -7.55 20.87 -19.05
C LEU A 1098 -6.03 20.68 -18.97
N GLY A 1099 -5.42 20.00 -19.93
CA GLY A 1099 -3.98 19.74 -19.95
C GLY A 1099 -3.14 21.02 -20.15
N LYS A 1100 -3.66 22.00 -20.89
CA LYS A 1100 -3.06 23.34 -21.04
C LYS A 1100 -3.23 24.14 -19.75
N VAL A 1101 -4.42 24.17 -19.17
CA VAL A 1101 -4.71 24.83 -17.88
C VAL A 1101 -3.75 24.34 -16.79
N MET A 1102 -3.59 23.03 -16.62
CA MET A 1102 -2.73 22.46 -15.58
C MET A 1102 -1.25 22.81 -15.78
N LEU A 1103 -0.77 22.86 -17.03
CA LEU A 1103 0.62 23.23 -17.34
C LEU A 1103 0.87 24.73 -17.15
N ASP A 1104 -0.02 25.58 -17.66
CA ASP A 1104 0.11 27.04 -17.52
C ASP A 1104 0.01 27.48 -16.06
N LEU A 1105 -0.84 26.84 -15.25
CA LEU A 1105 -0.93 27.11 -13.81
C LEU A 1105 0.33 26.70 -13.04
N ARG A 1106 0.92 25.53 -13.32
CA ARG A 1106 2.20 25.13 -12.73
C ARG A 1106 3.28 26.18 -12.99
N LYS A 1107 3.35 26.66 -14.24
CA LYS A 1107 4.30 27.69 -14.66
C LYS A 1107 3.97 29.07 -14.09
N SER A 1108 2.71 29.45 -13.94
CA SER A 1108 2.31 30.75 -13.38
C SER A 1108 2.55 30.83 -11.88
N PHE A 1109 2.23 29.78 -11.12
CA PHE A 1109 2.52 29.72 -9.68
C PHE A 1109 4.03 29.68 -9.41
N LEU A 1110 4.81 28.92 -10.20
CA LEU A 1110 6.27 28.93 -10.08
C LEU A 1110 6.87 30.30 -10.39
N SER A 1111 6.44 30.97 -11.45
CA SER A 1111 7.05 32.24 -11.91
C SER A 1111 6.55 33.48 -11.17
N SER A 1112 5.28 33.52 -10.77
CA SER A 1112 4.66 34.70 -10.14
C SER A 1112 4.67 34.62 -8.61
N HIS A 1113 4.51 33.42 -8.05
CA HIS A 1113 4.38 33.18 -6.60
C HIS A 1113 5.55 32.36 -6.02
N ARG A 1114 6.56 32.00 -6.84
CA ARG A 1114 7.68 31.10 -6.47
C ARG A 1114 7.23 29.75 -5.91
N ASN A 1115 6.04 29.29 -6.30
CA ASN A 1115 5.38 28.17 -5.65
C ASN A 1115 5.33 26.94 -6.58
N PRO A 1116 6.11 25.87 -6.30
CA PRO A 1116 6.18 24.68 -7.15
C PRO A 1116 5.07 23.66 -6.86
N LEU A 1117 4.20 23.90 -5.87
CA LEU A 1117 3.20 22.92 -5.40
C LEU A 1117 2.12 22.57 -6.44
N GLY A 1118 2.09 23.24 -7.60
CA GLY A 1118 1.29 22.78 -8.75
C GLY A 1118 1.73 21.41 -9.30
N LEU A 1119 2.95 20.96 -8.98
CA LEU A 1119 3.40 19.58 -9.22
C LEU A 1119 2.76 18.55 -8.29
N LEU A 1120 2.09 18.96 -7.20
CA LEU A 1120 1.31 18.06 -6.36
C LEU A 1120 0.03 17.57 -7.02
N TYR A 1121 -0.45 18.18 -8.10
CA TYR A 1121 -1.73 17.80 -8.72
C TYR A 1121 -1.55 16.77 -9.85
N ALA A 1122 -2.17 15.61 -9.67
CA ALA A 1122 -2.32 14.53 -10.65
C ALA A 1122 -3.56 14.74 -11.52
N VAL A 1123 -3.54 14.15 -12.73
CA VAL A 1123 -4.60 14.29 -13.75
C VAL A 1123 -4.89 12.94 -14.38
N HIS A 1124 -6.02 12.34 -14.01
CA HIS A 1124 -6.55 11.13 -14.62
C HIS A 1124 -7.74 11.49 -15.53
N CYS A 1125 -7.47 12.22 -16.61
CA CYS A 1125 -8.45 12.77 -17.54
C CYS A 1125 -7.79 13.06 -18.90
N ASP A 1126 -8.57 13.11 -19.99
CA ASP A 1126 -8.11 13.53 -21.32
C ASP A 1126 -7.70 15.02 -21.30
N ALA A 1127 -6.49 15.33 -21.77
CA ALA A 1127 -5.91 16.66 -21.75
C ALA A 1127 -6.68 17.69 -22.60
N ASP A 1128 -7.45 17.27 -23.60
CA ASP A 1128 -8.24 18.17 -24.43
C ASP A 1128 -9.62 18.51 -23.83
N THR A 1129 -9.94 17.95 -22.65
CA THR A 1129 -11.21 18.19 -21.92
C THR A 1129 -11.42 19.68 -21.64
N ARG A 1130 -12.63 20.20 -21.88
CA ARG A 1130 -12.99 21.63 -21.72
C ARG A 1130 -14.49 21.82 -21.43
N ILE A 1131 -14.87 23.00 -20.97
CA ILE A 1131 -16.27 23.46 -20.97
C ILE A 1131 -16.63 24.04 -22.34
N ASP A 1132 -17.77 23.66 -22.92
CA ASP A 1132 -18.29 24.26 -24.16
C ASP A 1132 -19.83 24.51 -24.09
N PRO A 1133 -20.34 25.68 -24.53
CA PRO A 1133 -19.61 26.91 -24.74
C PRO A 1133 -18.98 27.42 -23.44
N ALA A 1134 -17.89 28.18 -23.55
CA ALA A 1134 -17.22 28.82 -22.42
C ALA A 1134 -18.19 29.65 -21.55
N LEU A 1135 -18.12 29.47 -20.23
CA LEU A 1135 -18.84 30.31 -19.27
C LEU A 1135 -18.11 31.63 -19.04
N GLN A 1136 -18.87 32.72 -18.94
CA GLN A 1136 -18.31 34.04 -18.69
C GLN A 1136 -17.60 34.10 -17.32
N ALA A 1137 -16.57 34.94 -17.22
CA ALA A 1137 -15.91 35.24 -15.95
C ALA A 1137 -16.89 35.85 -14.94
N ALA A 1138 -16.70 35.56 -13.65
CA ALA A 1138 -17.55 36.11 -12.60
C ALA A 1138 -17.48 37.66 -12.59
N GLN A 1139 -18.62 38.33 -12.49
CA GLN A 1139 -18.66 39.79 -12.41
C GLN A 1139 -18.16 40.23 -11.03
N ALA A 1140 -17.07 41.00 -10.99
CA ALA A 1140 -16.48 41.47 -9.74
C ALA A 1140 -17.44 42.41 -8.98
N ILE A 1141 -18.06 41.89 -7.92
CA ILE A 1141 -18.96 42.65 -7.05
C ILE A 1141 -18.17 43.76 -6.36
N THR A 1142 -18.29 44.98 -6.86
CA THR A 1142 -17.58 46.15 -6.32
C THR A 1142 -18.28 46.64 -5.05
N VAL A 1143 -17.94 46.07 -3.90
CA VAL A 1143 -18.52 46.42 -2.59
C VAL A 1143 -18.02 47.80 -2.14
N THR A 1144 -18.67 48.86 -2.64
CA THR A 1144 -18.47 50.23 -2.13
C THR A 1144 -19.42 50.50 -0.96
N GLN A 1145 -19.04 50.07 0.24
CA GLN A 1145 -19.62 50.59 1.49
C GLN A 1145 -18.53 51.00 2.47
N ALA A 1146 -18.73 52.15 3.10
CA ALA A 1146 -17.74 52.80 3.96
C ALA A 1146 -17.78 52.24 5.39
N ALA A 1147 -16.60 52.10 6.00
CA ALA A 1147 -16.49 51.73 7.40
C ALA A 1147 -17.14 52.79 8.31
N GLN A 1148 -18.08 52.36 9.16
CA GLN A 1148 -18.51 53.11 10.34
C GLN A 1148 -18.15 52.30 11.59
N ALA A 1149 -17.35 52.91 12.48
CA ALA A 1149 -16.89 52.27 13.71
C ALA A 1149 -17.97 52.29 14.81
N PRO A 1150 -17.93 51.36 15.80
CA PRO A 1150 -18.93 51.28 16.85
C PRO A 1150 -18.99 52.52 17.75
N GLN A 1151 -20.18 52.84 18.26
CA GLN A 1151 -20.39 53.97 19.18
C GLN A 1151 -19.93 53.63 20.61
N ALA A 1152 -19.08 54.48 21.18
CA ALA A 1152 -18.76 54.47 22.62
C ALA A 1152 -19.79 55.28 23.42
N THR A 1153 -20.04 54.87 24.67
CA THR A 1153 -21.04 55.47 25.57
C THR A 1153 -20.65 56.88 26.03
N GLN A 1154 -21.64 57.77 26.14
CA GLN A 1154 -21.44 59.17 26.53
C GLN A 1154 -21.33 59.37 28.05
N ALA A 1155 -20.42 60.26 28.46
CA ALA A 1155 -20.44 60.97 29.73
C ALA A 1155 -20.83 62.45 29.48
N PRO A 1156 -21.40 63.17 30.47
CA PRO A 1156 -22.16 64.40 30.19
C PRO A 1156 -21.32 65.62 29.80
N GLN A 1157 -21.94 66.51 29.00
CA GLN A 1157 -21.33 67.70 28.42
C GLN A 1157 -21.14 68.86 29.41
N ALA A 1158 -20.11 69.67 29.18
CA ALA A 1158 -20.02 71.06 29.63
C ALA A 1158 -20.17 72.02 28.43
N PRO A 1159 -20.65 73.27 28.59
CA PRO A 1159 -21.10 74.10 27.47
C PRO A 1159 -19.96 74.69 26.61
N GLN A 1160 -20.24 74.86 25.31
CA GLN A 1160 -19.34 75.50 24.35
C GLN A 1160 -19.30 77.04 24.46
N ALA A 1161 -18.20 77.63 24.00
CA ALA A 1161 -18.10 79.04 23.61
C ALA A 1161 -17.74 79.16 22.10
N PRO A 1162 -18.15 80.23 21.38
CA PRO A 1162 -18.25 80.17 19.92
C PRO A 1162 -17.05 80.76 19.13
N GLN A 1163 -16.77 80.06 18.01
CA GLN A 1163 -16.12 80.47 16.74
C GLN A 1163 -15.52 81.86 16.53
N ALA A 1164 -14.37 81.87 15.82
CA ALA A 1164 -14.00 82.89 14.82
C ALA A 1164 -13.27 82.20 13.62
N PRO A 1165 -13.58 82.51 12.35
CA PRO A 1165 -13.02 81.79 11.17
C PRO A 1165 -12.13 82.63 10.23
N GLN A 1166 -11.56 81.97 9.20
CA GLN A 1166 -10.80 82.51 8.04
C GLN A 1166 -9.37 83.01 8.37
N VAL A 1167 -8.41 83.19 7.44
CA VAL A 1167 -8.39 83.22 5.95
C VAL A 1167 -7.21 82.37 5.40
N ALA A 1168 -7.25 81.94 4.14
CA ALA A 1168 -6.13 81.26 3.44
C ALA A 1168 -5.64 82.05 2.20
N GLN A 1169 -4.33 81.99 1.88
CA GLN A 1169 -3.74 82.42 0.60
C GLN A 1169 -2.38 81.75 0.32
N THR A 1170 -1.97 81.72 -0.95
CA THR A 1170 -0.86 80.94 -1.58
C THR A 1170 -0.10 81.83 -2.61
N PRO A 1171 0.82 81.35 -3.48
CA PRO A 1171 2.02 80.47 -3.33
C PRO A 1171 3.31 81.07 -3.99
N GLN A 1172 4.49 80.40 -3.98
CA GLN A 1172 5.48 80.28 -5.10
C GLN A 1172 6.83 79.60 -4.70
N ALA A 1173 7.72 79.36 -5.70
CA ALA A 1173 9.05 78.67 -5.65
C ALA A 1173 10.08 79.47 -6.55
N PRO A 1174 11.30 79.02 -7.00
CA PRO A 1174 12.05 77.73 -6.84
C PRO A 1174 13.64 77.79 -6.76
N GLN A 1175 14.30 76.61 -6.79
CA GLN A 1175 15.62 76.25 -7.43
C GLN A 1175 17.06 76.51 -6.84
N ALA A 1176 17.88 75.43 -6.89
CA ALA A 1176 19.29 75.30 -7.42
C ALA A 1176 20.61 75.33 -6.55
N ALA A 1177 21.17 74.12 -6.32
CA ALA A 1177 22.51 73.60 -6.78
C ALA A 1177 23.91 73.86 -6.10
N GLN A 1178 24.81 72.87 -6.31
CA GLN A 1178 26.31 72.80 -6.24
C GLN A 1178 27.07 72.25 -4.98
N ALA A 1179 28.33 71.80 -5.20
CA ALA A 1179 29.27 71.06 -4.29
C ALA A 1179 30.71 71.65 -4.37
N PRO A 1180 31.78 71.19 -3.64
CA PRO A 1180 32.70 70.14 -4.19
C PRO A 1180 33.73 69.37 -3.27
N GLN A 1181 34.20 68.19 -3.72
CA GLN A 1181 35.58 67.60 -3.73
C GLN A 1181 36.46 67.32 -2.46
N ALA A 1182 37.64 66.69 -2.66
CA ALA A 1182 38.49 65.94 -1.69
C ALA A 1182 40.03 65.99 -1.98
N PRO A 1183 40.89 65.37 -1.14
CA PRO A 1183 42.12 64.63 -1.56
C PRO A 1183 42.29 63.25 -0.82
N LYS A 1184 42.86 62.15 -1.37
CA LYS A 1184 44.25 61.80 -1.81
C LYS A 1184 45.32 61.91 -0.70
N ALA A 1185 46.28 60.99 -0.47
CA ALA A 1185 46.67 59.62 -0.94
C ALA A 1185 47.67 59.01 0.10
N GLY A 1186 48.31 57.81 0.03
CA GLY A 1186 48.43 56.71 -0.96
C GLY A 1186 49.43 55.61 -0.51
N ASP A 1187 49.89 54.74 -1.43
CA ASP A 1187 51.00 53.74 -1.38
C ASP A 1187 50.90 52.47 -0.48
N ALA A 1188 51.80 51.48 -0.73
CA ALA A 1188 51.72 50.03 -0.43
C ALA A 1188 53.07 49.50 0.20
N PRO A 1189 53.46 48.18 0.29
CA PRO A 1189 52.82 46.91 -0.14
C PRO A 1189 52.96 45.67 0.81
N ALA A 1190 52.35 44.55 0.40
CA ALA A 1190 52.65 43.10 0.59
C ALA A 1190 53.50 42.56 1.78
N ALA A 1191 53.03 41.45 2.42
CA ALA A 1191 53.63 40.10 2.31
C ALA A 1191 52.97 38.98 3.18
N ALA A 1192 52.66 37.85 2.52
CA ALA A 1192 52.69 36.41 2.87
C ALA A 1192 52.62 35.83 4.33
N HIS A 1193 52.02 34.62 4.39
CA HIS A 1193 52.01 33.59 5.46
C HIS A 1193 51.24 33.92 6.77
N GLY A 1194 50.59 32.96 7.45
CA GLY A 1194 50.38 31.53 7.13
C GLY A 1194 49.46 30.84 8.16
N ALA A 1195 49.07 29.59 7.90
CA ALA A 1195 48.34 28.71 8.84
C ALA A 1195 49.26 28.26 10.02
N PRO A 1196 48.75 27.67 11.13
CA PRO A 1196 47.72 26.64 11.20
C PRO A 1196 46.28 27.15 11.30
#